data_AF-A9DBX8-F1
#
_entry.id   AF-A9DBX8-F1
#
_cell.length_a   1.000
_cell.length_b   1.000
_cell.length_c   1.000
_cell.angle_alpha   90.00
_cell.angle_beta   90.00
_cell.angle_gamma   90.00
#
_symmetry.space_group_name_H-M   'P 1'
#
loop_
_entity.id
_entity.type
_entity.pdbx_description
1 polymer ?
#
loop_
_entity_poly.entity_id
_entity_poly.type
_entity_poly.pdbx_seq_one_letter_code
_entity_poly.pdbx_strand_id
1 'polypeptide(L)'
;MMDDDLKRLARSAPPPLEDAKRQALQAALQAYDKSGAEKAMAPKGSQAGGRLTSIATSIWSGLMKQRYMAGTALATLMILPAAAYLTWQFAQDQNGFEPKLLAPLDSSRSTDPELAMDKPLPLAPQQEEQELVAAAPLPEVAVSPALKSSRQANDAARQRFTGQPVGGLAGQGLAGQIDGESLRGADGANPAPGAEAERDRVEGFDSNGVRSVAEYPVSTFSADVDTASYAMVRRALKQGVMPDPRTVRIEEMVNYFNYDYPAPESVETPFRATVTVTPTPWNANTRLLHIGVKGYDVKPAARPQANLVLLVDVSGSMQETDKLPLLKSAFRLLIQKLEPEDTVSIVTYAGDAGTVLEPTPASDKAKILDALDDLRPGGSTAGAAGIEEAYRLAEKARVNGGVNRVLLATDGDFNVGASDDDALKSLIEEKRESGVFLSIFGFGQGNYNDQLMQTLAQNGNGVAAYIDTLAEAEKTLAQEATASLFPIASDVKFQIEFNPETIAEYRQIGFETRALSREDFNNDQVDAGEIGSGHTVTAIYEVTPVGSPAILNSDLRYGAETPVSDVAHGDEFAFLKIRAKVPGEEESSLTEIPVMKDAELTSFSAAPQDVRFSIAVAAFAQKLRRIQQVNGFGFDAIESIASDARGEDPFGYRSEFLQLVRLANGLGR
;
A
#
# COMPACT_ATOMS: atom_id res chain seq x y z
N MET A 1 33.16 49.48 26.48
CA MET A 1 34.60 49.16 26.59
C MET A 1 34.80 47.66 26.91
N MET A 2 34.09 46.78 26.20
CA MET A 2 34.11 45.31 26.41
C MET A 2 34.14 44.52 25.08
N ASP A 3 34.14 45.23 23.95
CA ASP A 3 33.91 44.66 22.61
C ASP A 3 35.22 44.39 21.81
N ASP A 4 36.37 44.83 22.34
CA ASP A 4 37.70 44.55 21.78
C ASP A 4 38.35 43.29 22.37
N ASP A 5 38.08 42.94 23.63
CA ASP A 5 38.73 41.81 24.30
C ASP A 5 38.18 40.45 23.82
N LEU A 6 36.88 40.37 23.52
CA LEU A 6 36.29 39.23 22.80
C LEU A 6 36.92 39.03 21.41
N LYS A 7 37.18 40.12 20.67
CA LYS A 7 37.84 40.08 19.36
C LYS A 7 39.33 39.71 19.43
N ARG A 8 39.96 39.80 20.61
CA ARG A 8 41.32 39.31 20.86
C ARG A 8 41.36 37.82 21.15
N LEU A 9 40.43 37.30 21.96
CA LEU A 9 40.34 35.87 22.26
C LEU A 9 40.08 35.02 21.00
N ALA A 10 39.29 35.54 20.05
CA ALA A 10 39.00 34.88 18.78
C ALA A 10 40.20 34.70 17.82
N ARG A 11 41.40 35.17 18.18
CA ARG A 11 42.61 35.12 17.32
C ARG A 11 43.80 34.35 17.91
N SER A 12 43.63 33.65 19.04
CA SER A 12 44.72 32.98 19.76
C SER A 12 44.64 31.44 19.82
N ALA A 13 43.85 30.81 18.94
CA ALA A 13 43.91 29.36 18.73
C ALA A 13 44.97 29.04 17.65
N PRO A 14 46.11 28.38 17.98
CA PRO A 14 47.03 27.90 16.96
C PRO A 14 46.37 26.81 16.11
N PRO A 15 46.69 26.70 14.80
CA PRO A 15 46.17 25.62 13.98
C PRO A 15 46.62 24.26 14.52
N PRO A 16 45.79 23.21 14.41
CA PRO A 16 46.13 21.89 14.95
C PRO A 16 47.39 21.35 14.26
N LEU A 17 48.41 21.06 15.07
CA LEU A 17 49.70 20.50 14.62
C LEU A 17 49.46 19.27 13.74
N GLU A 18 50.12 19.20 12.57
CA GLU A 18 49.93 18.07 11.65
C GLU A 18 50.21 16.72 12.31
N ASP A 19 51.20 16.64 13.19
CA ASP A 19 51.55 15.41 13.89
C ASP A 19 50.43 14.93 14.83
N ALA A 20 49.62 15.84 15.39
CA ALA A 20 48.43 15.47 16.15
C ALA A 20 47.33 14.90 15.24
N LYS A 21 47.14 15.46 14.03
CA LYS A 21 46.24 14.86 13.01
C LYS A 21 46.73 13.50 12.55
N ARG A 22 48.04 13.32 12.34
CA ARG A 22 48.65 12.03 11.94
C ARG A 22 48.50 10.99 13.05
N GLN A 23 48.72 11.35 14.32
CA GLN A 23 48.49 10.45 15.45
C GLN A 23 47.02 10.07 15.61
N ALA A 24 46.08 11.02 15.46
CA ALA A 24 44.65 10.72 15.50
C ALA A 24 44.22 9.76 14.38
N LEU A 25 44.69 9.99 13.14
CA LEU A 25 44.42 9.11 12.01
C LEU A 25 45.02 7.71 12.22
N GLN A 26 46.24 7.63 12.73
CA GLN A 26 46.92 6.36 13.01
C GLN A 26 46.25 5.57 14.15
N ALA A 27 45.74 6.26 15.18
CA ALA A 27 44.95 5.66 16.25
C ALA A 27 43.59 5.15 15.73
N ALA A 28 42.92 5.90 14.85
CA ALA A 28 41.67 5.47 14.20
C ALA A 28 41.87 4.21 13.34
N LEU A 29 42.94 4.16 12.54
CA LEU A 29 43.30 2.96 11.77
C LEU A 29 43.60 1.75 12.67
N GLN A 30 44.35 1.93 13.77
CA GLN A 30 44.60 0.86 14.73
C GLN A 30 43.35 0.39 15.49
N ALA A 31 42.34 1.25 15.67
CA ALA A 31 41.05 0.85 16.21
C ALA A 31 40.23 0.04 15.18
N TYR A 32 40.26 0.46 13.91
CA TYR A 32 39.62 -0.25 12.80
C TYR A 32 40.21 -1.66 12.62
N ASP A 33 41.55 -1.79 12.55
CA ASP A 33 42.24 -3.08 12.39
C ASP A 33 41.94 -4.05 13.55
N LYS A 34 41.79 -3.53 14.78
CA LYS A 34 41.37 -4.34 15.94
C LYS A 34 39.92 -4.81 15.83
N SER A 35 39.00 -3.94 15.43
CA SER A 35 37.59 -4.32 15.24
C SER A 35 37.39 -5.33 14.10
N GLY A 36 38.26 -5.30 13.08
CA GLY A 36 38.34 -6.33 12.04
C GLY A 36 38.84 -7.68 12.56
N ALA A 37 39.76 -7.69 13.53
CA ALA A 37 40.29 -8.93 14.10
C ALA A 37 39.30 -9.67 15.02
N GLU A 38 38.46 -8.95 15.76
CA GLU A 38 37.48 -9.57 16.69
C GLU A 38 36.26 -10.18 15.98
N LYS A 39 35.96 -9.79 14.73
CA LYS A 39 34.85 -10.37 13.94
C LYS A 39 35.17 -11.73 13.28
N ALA A 40 36.31 -12.35 13.59
CA ALA A 40 36.76 -13.62 13.01
C ALA A 40 36.14 -14.89 13.67
N MET A 41 34.81 -14.96 13.82
CA MET A 41 34.14 -16.21 14.20
C MET A 41 34.15 -17.22 13.05
N ALA A 42 34.51 -18.47 13.35
CA ALA A 42 34.78 -19.48 12.32
C ALA A 42 33.50 -20.00 11.62
N PRO A 43 33.47 -20.07 10.27
CA PRO A 43 32.32 -20.58 9.53
C PRO A 43 32.21 -22.11 9.64
N LYS A 44 31.05 -22.60 10.06
CA LYS A 44 30.66 -24.01 9.89
C LYS A 44 30.00 -24.19 8.51
N GLY A 45 30.78 -24.65 7.53
CA GLY A 45 30.31 -24.95 6.18
C GLY A 45 31.11 -26.10 5.54
N SER A 46 30.45 -26.91 4.71
CA SER A 46 31.03 -28.13 4.12
C SER A 46 32.00 -27.85 2.96
N GLN A 47 33.04 -28.67 2.83
CA GLN A 47 33.89 -28.66 1.63
C GLN A 47 33.19 -29.31 0.42
N ALA A 48 32.94 -28.50 -0.62
CA ALA A 48 32.77 -28.95 -2.00
C ALA A 48 33.34 -27.85 -2.93
N GLY A 49 33.96 -28.23 -4.05
CA GLY A 49 34.87 -27.35 -4.80
C GLY A 49 34.22 -26.36 -5.78
N GLY A 50 34.86 -25.19 -5.96
CA GLY A 50 34.54 -24.23 -7.02
C GLY A 50 34.84 -22.77 -6.62
N ARG A 51 35.99 -22.22 -7.05
CA ARG A 51 36.29 -20.78 -6.86
C ARG A 51 35.79 -19.97 -8.07
N LEU A 52 34.87 -19.03 -7.83
CA LEU A 52 34.21 -18.21 -8.88
C LEU A 52 35.02 -17.01 -9.42
N THR A 53 36.27 -16.84 -9.00
CA THR A 53 37.07 -15.63 -9.31
C THR A 53 37.91 -15.68 -10.60
N SER A 54 37.70 -16.66 -11.49
CA SER A 54 38.44 -16.81 -12.75
C SER A 54 37.69 -16.37 -14.02
N ILE A 55 36.38 -16.11 -13.94
CA ILE A 55 35.55 -15.77 -15.12
C ILE A 55 35.60 -14.26 -15.44
N ALA A 56 35.52 -13.40 -14.43
CA ALA A 56 35.42 -11.94 -14.60
C ALA A 56 36.60 -11.31 -15.38
N THR A 57 37.84 -11.79 -15.15
CA THR A 57 39.04 -11.28 -15.84
C THR A 57 39.23 -11.84 -17.26
N SER A 58 38.56 -12.95 -17.59
CA SER A 58 38.60 -13.54 -18.94
C SER A 58 37.73 -12.79 -19.95
N ILE A 59 36.67 -12.11 -19.50
CA ILE A 59 35.72 -11.41 -20.39
C ILE A 59 36.27 -10.03 -20.78
N TRP A 60 36.79 -9.27 -19.82
CA TRP A 60 37.32 -7.92 -20.03
C TRP A 60 38.57 -7.87 -20.93
N SER A 61 39.35 -8.95 -20.99
CA SER A 61 40.54 -9.04 -21.86
C SER A 61 40.20 -9.36 -23.34
N GLY A 62 38.98 -9.80 -23.64
CA GLY A 62 38.50 -10.02 -25.01
C GLY A 62 37.99 -8.75 -25.69
N LEU A 63 37.13 -7.97 -25.01
CA LEU A 63 36.39 -6.85 -25.59
C LEU A 63 37.27 -5.72 -26.15
N MET A 64 38.46 -5.51 -25.60
CA MET A 64 39.39 -4.46 -26.02
C MET A 64 40.24 -4.81 -27.27
N LYS A 65 40.06 -5.98 -27.90
CA LYS A 65 40.90 -6.45 -29.02
C LYS A 65 40.24 -6.52 -30.40
N GLN A 66 38.99 -6.10 -30.56
CA GLN A 66 38.26 -6.17 -31.86
C GLN A 66 37.87 -4.82 -32.49
N ARG A 67 38.31 -3.66 -31.97
CA ARG A 67 37.97 -2.34 -32.55
C ARG A 67 38.66 -1.98 -33.89
N TYR A 68 39.15 -2.97 -34.64
CA TYR A 68 39.73 -2.81 -35.98
C TYR A 68 39.38 -3.98 -36.93
N MET A 69 38.14 -4.02 -37.44
CA MET A 69 37.77 -4.43 -38.82
C MET A 69 36.24 -4.56 -38.95
N ALA A 70 35.56 -3.59 -39.55
CA ALA A 70 34.13 -3.69 -39.94
C ALA A 70 33.73 -2.76 -41.13
N GLY A 71 34.70 -2.22 -41.87
CA GLY A 71 34.48 -1.24 -42.93
C GLY A 71 34.00 -1.82 -44.27
N THR A 72 32.88 -2.55 -44.28
CA THR A 72 32.30 -3.15 -45.51
C THR A 72 30.77 -3.27 -45.54
N ALA A 73 30.07 -3.17 -44.40
CA ALA A 73 28.64 -3.50 -44.30
C ALA A 73 27.65 -2.48 -44.95
N LEU A 74 28.13 -1.36 -45.50
CA LEU A 74 27.29 -0.30 -46.07
C LEU A 74 26.89 -0.49 -47.54
N ALA A 75 27.44 -1.49 -48.24
CA ALA A 75 27.21 -1.68 -49.67
C ALA A 75 25.93 -2.49 -50.03
N THR A 76 25.38 -3.27 -49.09
CA THR A 76 24.25 -4.19 -49.36
C THR A 76 22.87 -3.53 -49.22
N LEU A 77 22.75 -2.47 -48.42
CA LEU A 77 21.46 -1.82 -48.13
C LEU A 77 20.83 -1.08 -49.34
N MET A 78 21.61 -0.73 -50.35
CA MET A 78 21.12 -0.05 -51.57
C MET A 78 20.45 -0.99 -52.59
N ILE A 79 20.60 -2.31 -52.46
CA ILE A 79 20.14 -3.26 -53.50
C ILE A 79 18.65 -3.61 -53.35
N LEU A 80 18.15 -3.68 -52.12
CA LEU A 80 16.75 -4.06 -51.83
C LEU A 80 15.72 -3.00 -52.29
N PRO A 81 15.91 -1.68 -52.08
CA PRO A 81 14.95 -0.67 -52.54
C PRO A 81 14.79 -0.64 -54.08
N ALA A 82 15.90 -0.82 -54.81
CA ALA A 82 15.89 -0.83 -56.28
C ALA A 82 15.11 -2.02 -56.85
N ALA A 83 15.22 -3.20 -56.23
CA ALA A 83 14.47 -4.39 -56.62
C ALA A 83 12.95 -4.21 -56.40
N ALA A 84 12.54 -3.62 -55.27
CA ALA A 84 11.13 -3.35 -54.96
C ALA A 84 10.51 -2.30 -55.90
N TYR A 85 11.28 -1.27 -56.29
CA TYR A 85 10.81 -0.26 -57.25
C TYR A 85 10.60 -0.86 -58.66
N LEU A 86 11.52 -1.70 -59.11
CA LEU A 86 11.42 -2.37 -60.42
C LEU A 86 10.25 -3.37 -60.50
N THR A 87 9.97 -4.13 -59.43
CA THR A 87 8.81 -5.04 -59.42
C THR A 87 7.48 -4.31 -59.37
N TRP A 88 7.39 -3.18 -58.63
CA TRP A 88 6.22 -2.32 -58.65
C TRP A 88 5.97 -1.71 -60.04
N GLN A 89 7.02 -1.25 -60.72
CA GLN A 89 6.90 -0.68 -62.06
C GLN A 89 6.46 -1.71 -63.12
N PHE A 90 6.91 -2.97 -63.03
CA PHE A 90 6.44 -4.05 -63.90
C PHE A 90 4.99 -4.50 -63.63
N ALA A 91 4.49 -4.32 -62.41
CA ALA A 91 3.12 -4.68 -62.05
C ALA A 91 2.06 -3.71 -62.62
N GLN A 92 2.48 -2.55 -63.13
CA GLN A 92 1.59 -1.49 -63.60
C GLN A 92 1.31 -1.52 -65.12
N ASP A 93 2.02 -2.36 -65.88
CA ASP A 93 2.09 -2.32 -67.35
C ASP A 93 1.42 -3.53 -68.06
N GLN A 94 0.50 -4.24 -67.36
CA GLN A 94 -0.32 -5.30 -67.97
C GLN A 94 -1.82 -4.96 -67.92
N ASN A 95 -2.33 -4.43 -69.04
CA ASN A 95 -3.75 -4.17 -69.24
C ASN A 95 -4.50 -5.44 -69.73
N GLY A 96 -5.64 -5.73 -69.08
CA GLY A 96 -6.80 -6.31 -69.76
C GLY A 96 -7.29 -7.68 -69.29
N PHE A 97 -8.44 -7.69 -68.61
CA PHE A 97 -9.65 -8.36 -69.14
C PHE A 97 -10.94 -7.77 -68.53
N GLU A 98 -12.05 -7.83 -69.26
CA GLU A 98 -13.34 -7.23 -68.86
C GLU A 98 -14.20 -8.12 -67.94
N PRO A 99 -15.05 -7.53 -67.07
CA PRO A 99 -16.09 -8.25 -66.33
C PRO A 99 -17.30 -8.58 -67.23
N LYS A 100 -18.02 -9.67 -66.92
CA LYS A 100 -19.19 -10.11 -67.71
C LYS A 100 -20.47 -10.14 -66.87
N LEU A 101 -21.49 -9.40 -67.33
CA LEU A 101 -22.82 -9.32 -66.71
C LEU A 101 -23.57 -10.66 -66.72
N LEU A 102 -24.44 -10.85 -65.72
CA LEU A 102 -25.77 -11.46 -65.90
C LEU A 102 -26.81 -10.77 -64.99
N ALA A 103 -27.99 -10.55 -65.57
CA ALA A 103 -29.22 -10.02 -64.99
C ALA A 103 -30.38 -10.41 -65.96
N PRO A 104 -31.67 -10.06 -65.74
CA PRO A 104 -32.34 -9.51 -64.55
C PRO A 104 -33.56 -10.38 -64.13
N LEU A 105 -34.39 -9.88 -63.20
CA LEU A 105 -35.85 -10.08 -63.22
C LEU A 105 -36.54 -8.85 -62.60
N ASP A 106 -37.78 -8.56 -62.96
CA ASP A 106 -38.41 -7.23 -62.85
C ASP A 106 -39.93 -7.31 -62.52
N SER A 107 -40.53 -6.14 -62.21
CA SER A 107 -41.94 -5.83 -61.91
C SER A 107 -42.45 -6.20 -60.50
N SER A 108 -43.35 -5.43 -59.85
CA SER A 108 -44.16 -4.30 -60.34
C SER A 108 -44.49 -3.20 -59.30
N ARG A 109 -44.66 -1.97 -59.82
CA ARG A 109 -45.55 -0.84 -59.41
C ARG A 109 -46.72 -1.14 -58.43
N SER A 110 -47.28 -0.22 -57.63
CA SER A 110 -46.99 1.19 -57.21
C SER A 110 -47.98 1.56 -56.03
N THR A 111 -48.35 2.78 -55.56
CA THR A 111 -48.30 4.20 -56.04
C THR A 111 -48.61 5.17 -54.86
N ASP A 112 -48.15 6.42 -54.91
CA ASP A 112 -48.61 7.55 -54.05
C ASP A 112 -49.81 8.30 -54.69
N PRO A 113 -50.54 9.19 -53.95
CA PRO A 113 -50.23 10.64 -54.04
C PRO A 113 -50.54 11.57 -52.81
N GLU A 114 -49.57 12.44 -52.48
CA GLU A 114 -49.65 13.92 -52.25
C GLU A 114 -50.49 14.62 -51.13
N LEU A 115 -50.00 15.83 -50.73
CA LEU A 115 -50.65 16.98 -50.04
C LEU A 115 -51.00 16.88 -48.53
N ALA A 116 -50.85 17.92 -47.66
CA ALA A 116 -50.27 19.28 -47.75
C ALA A 116 -49.90 19.90 -46.34
N MET A 117 -49.46 21.18 -46.33
CA MET A 117 -49.01 22.07 -45.23
C MET A 117 -50.07 22.30 -44.09
N ASP A 118 -49.84 22.88 -42.88
CA ASP A 118 -49.07 24.10 -42.52
C ASP A 118 -49.00 24.41 -40.97
N LYS A 119 -47.81 24.81 -40.46
CA LYS A 119 -47.48 25.81 -39.37
C LYS A 119 -48.03 25.74 -37.88
N PRO A 120 -47.50 26.55 -36.91
CA PRO A 120 -47.20 26.06 -35.52
C PRO A 120 -47.61 26.95 -34.30
N LEU A 121 -47.24 26.48 -33.08
CA LEU A 121 -46.85 27.19 -31.81
C LEU A 121 -47.77 28.29 -31.19
N PRO A 122 -48.00 28.27 -29.86
CA PRO A 122 -47.04 28.81 -28.84
C PRO A 122 -46.90 27.90 -27.58
N LEU A 123 -45.95 28.02 -26.63
CA LEU A 123 -45.12 29.08 -26.00
C LEU A 123 -45.68 29.77 -24.72
N ALA A 124 -45.19 29.29 -23.55
CA ALA A 124 -44.99 29.99 -22.25
C ALA A 124 -46.25 30.54 -21.50
N PRO A 125 -46.18 31.02 -20.22
CA PRO A 125 -45.13 31.83 -19.56
C PRO A 125 -44.48 31.25 -18.27
N GLN A 126 -43.59 32.04 -17.65
CA GLN A 126 -42.85 31.78 -16.39
C GLN A 126 -43.23 32.82 -15.31
N GLN A 127 -42.94 32.50 -14.02
CA GLN A 127 -42.63 33.38 -12.86
C GLN A 127 -42.27 32.42 -11.67
N GLU A 128 -41.26 32.61 -10.80
CA GLU A 128 -40.86 33.75 -9.91
C GLU A 128 -41.90 33.99 -8.79
N GLU A 129 -41.57 34.14 -7.48
CA GLU A 129 -40.27 34.30 -6.78
C GLU A 129 -40.36 34.00 -5.24
N GLN A 130 -39.20 33.93 -4.55
CA GLN A 130 -38.89 34.28 -3.12
C GLN A 130 -39.51 33.57 -1.86
N GLU A 131 -38.59 32.93 -1.10
CA GLU A 131 -38.25 33.06 0.36
C GLU A 131 -39.20 32.90 1.61
N LEU A 132 -38.60 32.24 2.64
CA LEU A 132 -38.51 32.57 4.09
C LEU A 132 -39.27 31.81 5.23
N VAL A 133 -38.48 31.34 6.22
CA VAL A 133 -38.67 30.94 7.66
C VAL A 133 -39.62 29.83 8.19
N ALA A 134 -39.06 29.08 9.18
CA ALA A 134 -39.64 28.66 10.48
C ALA A 134 -40.44 27.32 10.69
N ALA A 135 -39.68 26.29 11.11
CA ALA A 135 -39.86 25.48 12.34
C ALA A 135 -41.19 24.74 12.72
N ALA A 136 -41.15 23.39 12.59
CA ALA A 136 -41.59 22.35 13.55
C ALA A 136 -43.09 22.21 13.96
N PRO A 137 -43.55 21.07 14.58
CA PRO A 137 -42.85 19.81 14.90
C PRO A 137 -43.49 18.54 14.26
N LEU A 138 -42.93 17.36 14.59
CA LEU A 138 -43.42 16.04 14.17
C LEU A 138 -44.63 15.53 14.99
N PRO A 139 -45.50 14.67 14.40
CA PRO A 139 -46.44 13.85 15.15
C PRO A 139 -45.84 12.50 15.59
N GLU A 140 -46.15 12.09 16.82
CA GLU A 140 -45.71 10.85 17.47
C GLU A 140 -46.68 9.69 17.18
N VAL A 141 -46.19 8.45 16.98
CA VAL A 141 -47.05 7.25 16.86
C VAL A 141 -46.54 6.10 17.75
N ALA A 142 -47.36 5.84 18.76
CA ALA A 142 -47.36 4.79 19.78
C ALA A 142 -46.63 3.44 19.52
N VAL A 143 -46.12 2.87 20.62
CA VAL A 143 -45.47 1.55 20.72
C VAL A 143 -46.35 0.57 21.52
N SER A 144 -46.16 -0.74 21.32
CA SER A 144 -46.61 -1.88 22.17
C SER A 144 -48.01 -2.46 21.90
N PRO A 145 -48.33 -3.69 22.37
CA PRO A 145 -47.49 -4.66 23.09
C PRO A 145 -47.36 -6.06 22.43
N ALA A 146 -46.47 -6.88 22.98
CA ALA A 146 -46.27 -8.28 22.58
C ALA A 146 -47.29 -9.26 23.22
N LEU A 147 -47.44 -10.44 22.62
CA LEU A 147 -48.14 -11.60 23.20
C LEU A 147 -47.24 -12.85 23.18
N LYS A 148 -47.40 -13.73 24.17
CA LYS A 148 -46.52 -14.89 24.42
C LYS A 148 -47.21 -16.23 24.13
N SER A 149 -46.36 -17.19 23.78
CA SER A 149 -46.51 -18.65 23.99
C SER A 149 -47.64 -19.43 23.30
N SER A 150 -47.22 -20.47 22.58
CA SER A 150 -47.69 -21.85 22.85
C SER A 150 -46.66 -22.88 22.34
N ARG A 151 -46.37 -23.93 23.12
CA ARG A 151 -45.66 -25.14 22.67
C ARG A 151 -46.68 -26.28 22.60
N GLN A 152 -46.71 -27.08 21.53
CA GLN A 152 -46.51 -28.55 21.57
C GLN A 152 -46.82 -29.26 20.24
N ALA A 153 -46.08 -30.36 20.02
CA ALA A 153 -46.42 -31.58 19.29
C ALA A 153 -47.00 -31.52 17.86
N ASN A 154 -46.27 -32.12 16.91
CA ASN A 154 -46.52 -33.54 16.61
C ASN A 154 -45.29 -34.23 16.01
N ASP A 155 -45.24 -35.56 16.16
CA ASP A 155 -44.07 -36.40 15.86
C ASP A 155 -44.49 -37.57 14.93
N ALA A 156 -44.09 -37.50 13.65
CA ALA A 156 -44.18 -38.58 12.64
C ALA A 156 -43.46 -38.12 11.34
N ALA A 157 -42.75 -38.95 10.57
CA ALA A 157 -42.55 -40.40 10.68
C ALA A 157 -41.10 -40.82 10.31
N ARG A 158 -40.69 -42.01 10.79
CA ARG A 158 -39.39 -42.64 10.47
C ARG A 158 -39.50 -43.68 9.36
N GLN A 159 -38.65 -43.60 8.33
CA GLN A 159 -38.04 -44.76 7.68
C GLN A 159 -36.58 -44.40 7.35
N ARG A 160 -35.59 -44.89 8.12
CA ARG A 160 -34.95 -46.22 8.02
C ARG A 160 -34.10 -46.40 6.75
N PHE A 161 -32.80 -46.18 6.89
CA PHE A 161 -31.79 -47.15 6.43
C PHE A 161 -30.69 -47.25 7.50
N THR A 162 -30.18 -48.46 7.73
CA THR A 162 -29.17 -48.75 8.76
C THR A 162 -28.22 -49.82 8.25
N GLY A 163 -26.92 -49.54 8.26
CA GLY A 163 -25.84 -50.49 8.00
C GLY A 163 -24.67 -50.19 8.93
N GLN A 164 -24.17 -51.20 9.64
CA GLN A 164 -23.06 -51.03 10.60
C GLN A 164 -21.69 -51.18 9.93
N PRO A 165 -20.62 -50.62 10.52
CA PRO A 165 -19.26 -50.85 10.07
C PRO A 165 -18.76 -52.25 10.42
N VAL A 166 -17.74 -52.72 9.70
CA VAL A 166 -16.99 -53.94 10.01
C VAL A 166 -15.51 -53.58 10.17
N GLY A 167 -14.85 -54.14 11.19
CA GLY A 167 -13.44 -53.87 11.51
C GLY A 167 -12.45 -54.52 10.53
N GLY A 168 -11.18 -54.06 10.59
CA GLY A 168 -10.13 -54.51 9.68
C GLY A 168 -9.50 -55.86 10.02
N LEU A 169 -8.67 -56.35 9.09
CA LEU A 169 -7.72 -57.44 9.26
C LEU A 169 -6.37 -57.02 8.65
N ALA A 170 -5.27 -57.50 9.23
CA ALA A 170 -3.92 -57.25 8.73
C ALA A 170 -3.50 -58.28 7.66
N GLY A 171 -2.62 -57.88 6.75
CA GLY A 171 -1.97 -58.74 5.78
C GLY A 171 -0.53 -58.27 5.53
N GLN A 172 0.44 -59.17 5.60
CA GLN A 172 1.86 -58.84 5.49
C GLN A 172 2.37 -58.94 4.05
N GLY A 173 3.11 -57.91 3.65
CA GLY A 173 4.33 -57.90 2.83
C GLY A 173 4.57 -58.92 1.71
N LEU A 174 5.17 -58.41 0.63
CA LEU A 174 6.27 -59.10 -0.05
C LEU A 174 7.19 -58.05 -0.70
N ALA A 175 8.50 -58.19 -0.48
CA ALA A 175 9.51 -57.36 -1.13
C ALA A 175 9.89 -57.99 -2.49
N GLY A 176 10.10 -57.16 -3.50
CA GLY A 176 10.50 -57.58 -4.86
C GLY A 176 11.60 -56.68 -5.39
N GLN A 177 12.84 -56.95 -4.99
CA GLN A 177 14.03 -56.27 -5.55
C GLN A 177 14.39 -56.90 -6.90
N ILE A 178 14.53 -56.07 -7.93
CA ILE A 178 15.14 -56.44 -9.22
C ILE A 178 15.98 -55.27 -9.73
N ASP A 179 17.28 -55.37 -9.49
CA ASP A 179 18.29 -54.56 -10.19
C ASP A 179 18.44 -55.07 -11.63
N GLY A 180 18.54 -54.16 -12.61
CA GLY A 180 18.65 -54.51 -14.02
C GLY A 180 19.14 -53.33 -14.86
N GLU A 181 20.36 -53.44 -15.40
CA GLU A 181 21.00 -52.37 -16.16
C GLU A 181 20.47 -52.22 -17.60
N SER A 182 20.80 -51.07 -18.18
CA SER A 182 20.88 -50.81 -19.64
C SER A 182 19.57 -50.78 -20.44
N LEU A 183 19.24 -49.58 -20.93
CA LEU A 183 19.56 -49.22 -22.32
C LEU A 183 19.56 -47.70 -22.54
N ARG A 184 20.45 -47.20 -23.39
CA ARG A 184 20.41 -45.81 -23.88
C ARG A 184 19.40 -45.70 -25.02
N GLY A 185 18.27 -45.03 -24.77
CA GLY A 185 17.41 -44.46 -25.81
C GLY A 185 17.35 -42.95 -25.60
N ALA A 186 17.61 -42.16 -26.64
CA ALA A 186 17.60 -40.70 -26.57
C ALA A 186 16.39 -40.16 -27.33
N ASP A 187 15.38 -39.70 -26.60
CA ASP A 187 14.31 -38.84 -27.12
C ASP A 187 14.30 -37.54 -26.31
N GLY A 188 14.58 -36.44 -27.00
CA GLY A 188 14.74 -35.10 -26.42
C GLY A 188 13.39 -34.42 -26.17
N ALA A 189 12.56 -35.00 -25.30
CA ALA A 189 11.42 -34.28 -24.75
C ALA A 189 11.92 -33.23 -23.75
N ASN A 190 12.11 -31.98 -24.20
CA ASN A 190 12.08 -30.85 -23.26
C ASN A 190 10.75 -30.96 -22.50
N PRO A 191 10.74 -30.98 -21.16
CA PRO A 191 9.52 -30.64 -20.46
C PRO A 191 9.11 -29.24 -20.94
N ALA A 192 7.84 -29.05 -21.27
CA ALA A 192 7.33 -27.69 -21.43
C ALA A 192 7.68 -26.91 -20.15
N PRO A 193 8.04 -25.62 -20.24
CA PRO A 193 8.19 -24.80 -19.03
C PRO A 193 6.87 -24.93 -18.27
N GLY A 194 6.94 -25.58 -17.10
CA GLY A 194 5.78 -25.67 -16.23
C GLY A 194 5.38 -24.24 -15.90
N ALA A 195 4.08 -23.99 -15.78
CA ALA A 195 3.64 -22.74 -15.17
C ALA A 195 4.33 -22.63 -13.81
N GLU A 196 5.28 -21.71 -13.70
CA GLU A 196 5.85 -21.36 -12.41
C GLU A 196 4.66 -20.91 -11.57
N ALA A 197 4.41 -21.60 -10.45
CA ALA A 197 3.25 -21.29 -9.63
C ALA A 197 3.37 -19.83 -9.19
N GLU A 198 2.52 -18.96 -9.74
CA GLU A 198 2.53 -17.52 -9.53
C GLU A 198 2.37 -17.26 -8.03
N ARG A 199 3.51 -16.97 -7.40
CA ARG A 199 3.63 -16.70 -5.98
C ARG A 199 4.00 -15.24 -5.87
N ASP A 200 3.06 -14.44 -5.39
CA ASP A 200 3.31 -13.07 -4.95
C ASP A 200 4.58 -13.07 -4.07
N ARG A 201 5.57 -12.24 -4.42
CA ARG A 201 6.90 -12.23 -3.80
C ARG A 201 6.88 -11.48 -2.47
N VAL A 202 5.99 -11.89 -1.57
CA VAL A 202 5.85 -11.28 -0.25
C VAL A 202 6.85 -11.91 0.72
N GLU A 203 7.78 -11.10 1.23
CA GLU A 203 8.65 -11.52 2.33
C GLU A 203 7.81 -11.76 3.60
N GLY A 204 7.97 -12.94 4.19
CA GLY A 204 7.24 -13.30 5.41
C GLY A 204 7.95 -12.77 6.64
N PHE A 205 7.28 -11.91 7.40
CA PHE A 205 7.77 -11.36 8.67
C PHE A 205 7.08 -12.02 9.87
N ASP A 206 7.86 -12.31 10.92
CA ASP A 206 7.34 -12.82 12.18
C ASP A 206 6.44 -11.78 12.87
N SER A 207 5.55 -12.23 13.76
CA SER A 207 4.68 -11.32 14.53
C SER A 207 5.41 -10.72 15.72
N ASN A 208 5.09 -9.47 16.06
CA ASN A 208 5.69 -8.75 17.19
C ASN A 208 5.50 -9.54 18.49
N GLY A 209 6.62 -9.88 19.14
CA GLY A 209 6.65 -10.66 20.38
C GLY A 209 6.31 -9.85 21.64
N VAL A 210 6.10 -10.54 22.76
CA VAL A 210 5.97 -9.91 24.08
C VAL A 210 7.36 -9.50 24.58
N ARG A 211 7.53 -8.24 24.97
CA ARG A 211 8.78 -7.65 25.46
C ARG A 211 8.65 -7.24 26.93
N SER A 212 9.72 -7.47 27.71
CA SER A 212 9.85 -6.99 29.08
C SER A 212 10.09 -5.47 29.09
N VAL A 213 9.31 -4.72 29.89
CA VAL A 213 9.50 -3.26 30.06
C VAL A 213 10.78 -2.97 30.85
N ALA A 214 11.18 -3.85 31.77
CA ALA A 214 12.41 -3.66 32.55
C ALA A 214 13.70 -3.77 31.69
N GLU A 215 13.62 -4.44 30.53
CA GLU A 215 14.73 -4.58 29.58
C GLU A 215 14.61 -3.62 28.39
N TYR A 216 13.41 -3.47 27.84
CA TYR A 216 13.13 -2.72 26.62
C TYR A 216 11.95 -1.76 26.81
N PRO A 217 12.02 -0.74 27.68
CA PRO A 217 10.87 0.10 28.03
C PRO A 217 10.31 0.95 26.86
N VAL A 218 11.00 1.00 25.72
CA VAL A 218 10.69 1.92 24.61
C VAL A 218 10.35 1.16 23.32
N SER A 219 9.31 1.62 22.64
CA SER A 219 8.93 1.21 21.28
C SER A 219 8.85 2.45 20.39
N THR A 220 9.61 2.46 19.28
CA THR A 220 9.57 3.50 18.24
C THR A 220 8.97 2.92 16.96
N PHE A 221 8.14 3.68 16.25
CA PHE A 221 7.60 3.30 14.93
C PHE A 221 7.33 4.54 14.06
N SER A 222 7.31 4.35 12.74
CA SER A 222 6.95 5.40 11.78
C SER A 222 5.44 5.65 11.75
N ALA A 223 5.03 6.84 11.31
CA ALA A 223 3.61 7.13 11.09
C ALA A 223 3.07 6.59 9.76
N ASP A 224 3.95 6.27 8.80
CA ASP A 224 3.57 5.74 7.51
C ASP A 224 2.93 4.35 7.61
N VAL A 225 1.69 4.22 7.12
CA VAL A 225 0.89 2.99 7.10
C VAL A 225 0.10 2.92 5.80
N ASP A 226 0.42 1.95 4.94
CA ASP A 226 -0.31 1.65 3.72
C ASP A 226 -1.68 0.99 3.99
N THR A 227 -2.47 0.76 2.94
CA THR A 227 -3.81 0.16 3.04
C THR A 227 -3.97 -1.15 2.25
N ALA A 228 -2.93 -1.55 1.50
CA ALA A 228 -2.99 -2.62 0.49
C ALA A 228 -3.39 -4.00 1.04
N SER A 229 -2.91 -4.39 2.22
CA SER A 229 -3.20 -5.70 2.81
C SER A 229 -4.70 -5.90 3.09
N TYR A 230 -5.47 -4.85 3.38
CA TYR A 230 -6.92 -4.95 3.52
C TYR A 230 -7.58 -5.37 2.20
N ALA A 231 -7.21 -4.73 1.09
CA ALA A 231 -7.73 -5.05 -0.24
C ALA A 231 -7.31 -6.47 -0.68
N MET A 232 -6.08 -6.90 -0.37
CA MET A 232 -5.64 -8.29 -0.61
C MET A 232 -6.47 -9.32 0.19
N VAL A 233 -6.71 -9.06 1.49
CA VAL A 233 -7.54 -9.92 2.36
C VAL A 233 -8.98 -9.95 1.86
N ARG A 234 -9.54 -8.80 1.48
CA ARG A 234 -10.87 -8.67 0.90
C ARG A 234 -11.01 -9.49 -0.38
N ARG A 235 -10.06 -9.37 -1.31
CA ARG A 235 -10.03 -10.12 -2.57
C ARG A 235 -10.06 -11.63 -2.31
N ALA A 236 -9.15 -12.14 -1.48
CA ALA A 236 -9.07 -13.57 -1.15
C ALA A 236 -10.38 -14.11 -0.55
N LEU A 237 -10.92 -13.42 0.46
CA LEU A 237 -12.16 -13.84 1.13
C LEU A 237 -13.39 -13.77 0.22
N LYS A 238 -13.49 -12.75 -0.66
CA LYS A 238 -14.53 -12.66 -1.70
C LYS A 238 -14.42 -13.77 -2.75
N GLN A 239 -13.21 -14.23 -3.05
CA GLN A 239 -12.95 -15.40 -3.91
C GLN A 239 -13.21 -16.76 -3.22
N GLY A 240 -13.55 -16.76 -1.93
CA GLY A 240 -13.79 -18.00 -1.16
C GLY A 240 -12.52 -18.71 -0.71
N VAL A 241 -11.41 -17.98 -0.54
CA VAL A 241 -10.11 -18.51 -0.11
C VAL A 241 -9.62 -17.76 1.12
N MET A 242 -9.02 -18.48 2.08
CA MET A 242 -8.36 -17.82 3.22
C MET A 242 -7.04 -17.19 2.77
N PRO A 243 -6.75 -15.92 3.12
CA PRO A 243 -5.48 -15.28 2.79
C PRO A 243 -4.29 -16.01 3.46
N ASP A 244 -3.10 -15.88 2.88
CA ASP A 244 -1.88 -16.38 3.51
C ASP A 244 -1.59 -15.58 4.79
N PRO A 245 -1.40 -16.23 5.95
CA PRO A 245 -1.07 -15.56 7.22
C PRO A 245 0.12 -14.59 7.17
N ARG A 246 0.98 -14.68 6.15
CA ARG A 246 2.17 -13.85 5.97
C ARG A 246 1.92 -12.56 5.17
N THR A 247 0.83 -12.49 4.40
CA THR A 247 0.46 -11.30 3.61
C THR A 247 -0.52 -10.39 4.34
N VAL A 248 -0.85 -10.71 5.60
CA VAL A 248 -1.77 -9.95 6.45
C VAL A 248 -0.94 -9.01 7.34
N ARG A 249 -1.03 -7.70 7.07
CA ARG A 249 -0.39 -6.62 7.83
C ARG A 249 -1.46 -5.96 8.71
N ILE A 250 -1.27 -5.99 10.04
CA ILE A 250 -2.36 -5.70 10.99
C ILE A 250 -2.63 -4.20 11.04
N GLU A 251 -1.57 -3.42 11.06
CA GLU A 251 -1.52 -1.97 10.97
C GLU A 251 -2.25 -1.46 9.72
N GLU A 252 -2.00 -2.05 8.54
CA GLU A 252 -2.70 -1.68 7.30
C GLU A 252 -4.20 -2.04 7.36
N MET A 253 -4.55 -3.22 7.90
CA MET A 253 -5.95 -3.60 8.07
C MET A 253 -6.70 -2.66 9.02
N VAL A 254 -6.07 -2.23 10.12
CA VAL A 254 -6.66 -1.29 11.07
C VAL A 254 -6.77 0.11 10.46
N ASN A 255 -5.72 0.62 9.83
CA ASN A 255 -5.67 2.01 9.32
C ASN A 255 -6.37 2.20 7.97
N TYR A 256 -6.81 1.11 7.31
CA TYR A 256 -7.72 1.17 6.15
C TYR A 256 -9.01 1.98 6.43
N PHE A 257 -9.47 2.04 7.69
CA PHE A 257 -10.72 2.69 8.05
C PHE A 257 -10.51 4.12 8.56
N ASN A 258 -11.32 5.05 8.04
CA ASN A 258 -11.46 6.38 8.64
C ASN A 258 -12.07 6.27 10.05
N TYR A 259 -11.43 6.94 11.01
CA TYR A 259 -11.91 7.05 12.39
C TYR A 259 -12.18 8.51 12.77
N ASP A 260 -13.26 8.75 13.53
CA ASP A 260 -13.63 10.09 14.01
C ASP A 260 -12.89 10.44 15.31
N TYR A 261 -11.56 10.44 15.25
CA TYR A 261 -10.71 10.92 16.33
C TYR A 261 -10.75 12.46 16.38
N PRO A 262 -10.81 13.07 17.59
CA PRO A 262 -10.83 14.53 17.73
C PRO A 262 -9.67 15.20 16.99
N ALA A 263 -10.00 16.21 16.17
CA ALA A 263 -9.00 17.00 15.47
C ALA A 263 -8.24 17.96 16.41
N PRO A 264 -6.98 18.30 16.09
CA PRO A 264 -6.29 19.43 16.71
C PRO A 264 -6.99 20.76 16.43
N GLU A 265 -6.68 21.76 17.26
CA GLU A 265 -7.42 23.04 17.28
C GLU A 265 -6.75 24.15 16.45
N SER A 266 -5.44 24.04 16.17
CA SER A 266 -4.72 24.95 15.27
C SER A 266 -3.63 24.24 14.47
N VAL A 267 -3.18 24.88 13.38
CA VAL A 267 -2.07 24.38 12.54
C VAL A 267 -0.76 24.30 13.33
N GLU A 268 -0.60 25.13 14.37
CA GLU A 268 0.58 25.15 15.27
C GLU A 268 0.65 23.88 16.15
N THR A 269 -0.44 23.11 16.22
CA THR A 269 -0.52 21.80 16.88
C THR A 269 -0.95 20.75 15.85
N PRO A 270 -0.10 20.40 14.86
CA PRO A 270 -0.53 19.67 13.66
C PRO A 270 -1.10 18.26 13.94
N PHE A 271 -0.88 17.71 15.14
CA PHE A 271 -1.38 16.40 15.57
C PHE A 271 -2.08 16.47 16.92
N ARG A 272 -3.21 15.74 17.03
CA ARG A 272 -3.87 15.43 18.29
C ARG A 272 -3.93 13.92 18.48
N ALA A 273 -3.25 13.42 19.50
CA ALA A 273 -3.39 12.02 19.91
C ALA A 273 -4.48 11.87 20.98
N THR A 274 -5.23 10.78 20.87
CA THR A 274 -6.20 10.30 21.85
C THR A 274 -5.76 8.91 22.28
N VAL A 275 -5.29 8.79 23.53
CA VAL A 275 -4.94 7.50 24.13
C VAL A 275 -6.12 6.98 24.93
N THR A 276 -6.38 5.67 24.87
CA THR A 276 -7.45 5.01 25.63
C THR A 276 -6.98 3.65 26.10
N VAL A 277 -7.09 3.36 27.40
CA VAL A 277 -6.71 2.07 27.98
C VAL A 277 -7.97 1.27 28.28
N THR A 278 -8.01 0.00 27.87
CA THR A 278 -9.19 -0.87 27.99
C THR A 278 -8.83 -2.29 28.44
N PRO A 279 -9.72 -3.03 29.11
CA PRO A 279 -9.57 -4.47 29.33
C PRO A 279 -9.58 -5.23 28.00
N THR A 280 -8.59 -6.11 27.77
CA THR A 280 -8.45 -6.84 26.50
C THR A 280 -9.58 -7.85 26.27
N PRO A 281 -10.33 -7.81 25.15
CA PRO A 281 -11.48 -8.70 24.92
C PRO A 281 -11.15 -10.20 24.90
N TRP A 282 -9.93 -10.56 24.48
CA TRP A 282 -9.45 -11.94 24.41
C TRP A 282 -8.66 -12.38 25.66
N ASN A 283 -8.33 -11.46 26.58
CA ASN A 283 -7.44 -11.74 27.71
C ASN A 283 -7.71 -10.80 28.90
N ALA A 284 -8.56 -11.22 29.84
CA ALA A 284 -8.98 -10.39 30.98
C ALA A 284 -7.84 -9.92 31.92
N ASN A 285 -6.63 -10.48 31.76
CA ASN A 285 -5.45 -10.19 32.58
C ASN A 285 -4.50 -9.14 31.95
N THR A 286 -4.71 -8.75 30.69
CA THR A 286 -3.96 -7.67 30.02
C THR A 286 -4.83 -6.42 29.84
N ARG A 287 -4.26 -5.36 29.26
CA ARG A 287 -4.96 -4.19 28.74
C ARG A 287 -4.60 -3.98 27.27
N LEU A 288 -5.50 -3.33 26.53
CA LEU A 288 -5.18 -2.70 25.27
C LEU A 288 -4.99 -1.20 25.50
N LEU A 289 -3.78 -0.71 25.26
CA LEU A 289 -3.48 0.71 25.12
C LEU A 289 -3.62 1.05 23.64
N HIS A 290 -4.69 1.78 23.32
CA HIS A 290 -5.02 2.23 21.97
C HIS A 290 -4.60 3.69 21.80
N ILE A 291 -3.85 4.00 20.75
CA ILE A 291 -3.41 5.35 20.36
C ILE A 291 -4.08 5.67 19.02
N GLY A 292 -4.99 6.65 19.01
CA GLY A 292 -5.54 7.22 17.77
C GLY A 292 -5.03 8.63 17.58
N VAL A 293 -4.34 8.91 16.47
CA VAL A 293 -3.76 10.22 16.15
C VAL A 293 -4.51 10.82 14.97
N LYS A 294 -4.93 12.08 15.10
CA LYS A 294 -5.58 12.86 14.05
C LYS A 294 -4.67 14.00 13.61
N GLY A 295 -4.41 14.07 12.31
CA GLY A 295 -3.79 15.22 11.67
C GLY A 295 -4.74 16.41 11.55
N TYR A 296 -4.20 17.63 11.55
CA TYR A 296 -4.97 18.85 11.28
C TYR A 296 -5.64 18.77 9.90
N ASP A 297 -6.94 19.07 9.86
CA ASP A 297 -7.75 19.14 8.64
C ASP A 297 -7.57 20.53 8.02
N VAL A 298 -6.54 20.67 7.18
CA VAL A 298 -6.34 21.83 6.32
C VAL A 298 -7.47 21.87 5.30
N LYS A 299 -8.55 22.58 5.65
CA LYS A 299 -9.63 22.97 4.74
C LYS A 299 -9.16 24.17 3.93
N PRO A 300 -8.79 24.01 2.65
CA PRO A 300 -8.30 25.12 1.85
C PRO A 300 -9.46 26.09 1.57
N ALA A 301 -9.19 27.40 1.55
CA ALA A 301 -10.20 28.38 1.15
C ALA A 301 -10.64 28.22 -0.32
N ALA A 302 -9.77 27.63 -1.14
CA ALA A 302 -10.05 27.07 -2.47
C ALA A 302 -9.08 25.90 -2.72
N ARG A 303 -9.50 24.90 -3.48
CA ARG A 303 -8.64 23.78 -3.91
C ARG A 303 -7.47 24.29 -4.76
N PRO A 304 -6.23 23.81 -4.56
CA PRO A 304 -5.13 24.09 -5.47
C PRO A 304 -5.34 23.33 -6.78
N GLN A 305 -5.15 24.04 -7.89
CA GLN A 305 -5.15 23.46 -9.23
C GLN A 305 -4.15 22.29 -9.32
N ALA A 306 -4.59 21.18 -9.91
CA ALA A 306 -3.82 19.95 -10.05
C ALA A 306 -3.40 19.67 -11.49
N ASN A 307 -2.16 19.21 -11.64
CA ASN A 307 -1.56 18.70 -12.86
C ASN A 307 -1.23 17.21 -12.63
N LEU A 308 -2.01 16.35 -13.27
CA LEU A 308 -1.98 14.90 -13.09
C LEU A 308 -1.50 14.21 -14.37
N VAL A 309 -0.45 13.41 -14.26
CA VAL A 309 0.03 12.57 -15.36
C VAL A 309 -0.33 11.12 -15.08
N LEU A 310 -1.26 10.58 -15.86
CA LEU A 310 -1.69 9.19 -15.77
C LEU A 310 -0.67 8.34 -16.54
N LEU A 311 0.20 7.64 -15.83
CA LEU A 311 1.17 6.70 -16.40
C LEU A 311 0.58 5.29 -16.35
N VAL A 312 0.10 4.82 -17.50
CA VAL A 312 -0.72 3.61 -17.59
C VAL A 312 0.07 2.46 -18.19
N ASP A 313 0.13 1.36 -17.46
CA ASP A 313 0.55 0.06 -17.98
C ASP A 313 -0.51 -0.44 -18.97
N VAL A 314 -0.08 -0.69 -20.21
CA VAL A 314 -0.92 -1.28 -21.25
C VAL A 314 -0.31 -2.59 -21.78
N SER A 315 0.45 -3.30 -20.94
CA SER A 315 0.99 -4.62 -21.28
C SER A 315 -0.09 -5.65 -21.61
N GLY A 316 0.30 -6.79 -22.18
CA GLY A 316 -0.62 -7.88 -22.50
C GLY A 316 -1.33 -8.49 -21.28
N SER A 317 -0.70 -8.46 -20.09
CA SER A 317 -1.29 -8.97 -18.85
C SER A 317 -2.41 -8.07 -18.32
N MET A 318 -2.39 -6.77 -18.63
CA MET A 318 -3.42 -5.79 -18.27
C MET A 318 -4.80 -6.00 -18.93
N GLN A 319 -5.00 -7.08 -19.71
CA GLN A 319 -6.25 -7.39 -20.42
C GLN A 319 -7.41 -7.85 -19.50
N GLU A 320 -7.12 -8.33 -18.29
CA GLU A 320 -8.12 -8.91 -17.37
C GLU A 320 -9.15 -7.88 -16.86
N THR A 321 -10.35 -8.31 -16.48
CA THR A 321 -11.47 -7.40 -16.12
C THR A 321 -11.20 -6.54 -14.88
N ASP A 322 -10.39 -7.03 -13.97
CA ASP A 322 -9.87 -6.37 -12.76
C ASP A 322 -8.56 -5.59 -13.01
N LYS A 323 -8.09 -5.49 -14.27
CA LYS A 323 -6.92 -4.72 -14.71
C LYS A 323 -7.33 -3.46 -15.50
N LEU A 324 -6.95 -3.30 -16.76
CA LEU A 324 -7.19 -2.07 -17.54
C LEU A 324 -8.67 -1.62 -17.59
N PRO A 325 -9.70 -2.50 -17.67
CA PRO A 325 -11.10 -2.08 -17.61
C PRO A 325 -11.51 -1.48 -16.26
N LEU A 326 -10.96 -1.99 -15.15
CA LEU A 326 -11.16 -1.42 -13.82
C LEU A 326 -10.41 -0.09 -13.68
N LEU A 327 -9.17 -0.01 -14.17
CA LEU A 327 -8.36 1.21 -14.23
C LEU A 327 -9.06 2.34 -15.00
N LYS A 328 -9.63 2.05 -16.19
CA LYS A 328 -10.43 3.04 -16.94
C LYS A 328 -11.65 3.51 -16.16
N SER A 329 -12.32 2.59 -15.46
CA SER A 329 -13.48 2.91 -14.62
C SER A 329 -13.09 3.80 -13.44
N ALA A 330 -11.96 3.50 -12.79
CA ALA A 330 -11.35 4.27 -11.70
C ALA A 330 -10.98 5.70 -12.13
N PHE A 331 -10.19 5.83 -13.20
CA PHE A 331 -9.77 7.13 -13.71
C PHE A 331 -10.93 7.96 -14.30
N ARG A 332 -11.97 7.32 -14.83
CA ARG A 332 -13.22 8.01 -15.20
C ARG A 332 -13.94 8.65 -14.00
N LEU A 333 -13.85 8.08 -12.79
CA LEU A 333 -14.36 8.73 -11.56
C LEU A 333 -13.46 9.88 -11.12
N LEU A 334 -12.13 9.71 -11.20
CA LEU A 334 -11.16 10.78 -10.90
C LEU A 334 -11.38 12.01 -11.81
N ILE A 335 -11.42 11.81 -13.13
CA ILE A 335 -11.62 12.88 -14.14
C ILE A 335 -12.93 13.63 -13.91
N GLN A 336 -13.99 12.95 -13.45
CA GLN A 336 -15.25 13.62 -13.10
C GLN A 336 -15.11 14.59 -11.93
N LYS A 337 -14.27 14.28 -10.94
CA LYS A 337 -14.03 15.09 -9.73
C LYS A 337 -13.01 16.23 -9.90
N LEU A 338 -12.31 16.31 -11.04
CA LEU A 338 -11.39 17.41 -11.35
C LEU A 338 -12.13 18.73 -11.65
N GLU A 339 -11.52 19.85 -11.28
CA GLU A 339 -12.00 21.20 -11.58
C GLU A 339 -11.64 21.61 -13.02
N PRO A 340 -12.36 22.55 -13.68
CA PRO A 340 -12.15 22.89 -15.10
C PRO A 340 -10.73 23.36 -15.45
N GLU A 341 -10.02 23.89 -14.48
CA GLU A 341 -8.65 24.41 -14.54
C GLU A 341 -7.58 23.33 -14.30
N ASP A 342 -7.92 22.19 -13.69
CA ASP A 342 -6.99 21.07 -13.52
C ASP A 342 -6.49 20.59 -14.89
N THR A 343 -5.32 19.96 -14.96
CA THR A 343 -4.70 19.47 -16.20
C THR A 343 -4.41 17.98 -16.12
N VAL A 344 -4.76 17.24 -17.18
CA VAL A 344 -4.51 15.81 -17.31
C VAL A 344 -3.60 15.53 -18.51
N SER A 345 -2.63 14.64 -18.30
CA SER A 345 -1.85 14.02 -19.37
C SER A 345 -1.95 12.49 -19.25
N ILE A 346 -1.76 11.78 -20.37
CA ILE A 346 -1.74 10.30 -20.38
C ILE A 346 -0.50 9.82 -21.13
N VAL A 347 0.31 9.01 -20.45
CA VAL A 347 1.48 8.32 -20.99
C VAL A 347 1.25 6.82 -20.84
N THR A 348 1.54 6.04 -21.87
CA THR A 348 1.50 4.58 -21.81
C THR A 348 2.90 3.99 -21.81
N TYR A 349 3.10 2.93 -21.02
CA TYR A 349 4.27 2.06 -21.13
C TYR A 349 3.86 0.61 -21.35
N ALA A 350 4.83 -0.18 -21.83
CA ALA A 350 4.65 -1.36 -22.67
C ALA A 350 4.35 -1.03 -24.14
N GLY A 351 4.99 -1.77 -25.05
CA GLY A 351 4.98 -1.47 -26.49
C GLY A 351 5.88 -0.28 -26.85
N ASP A 352 5.49 0.50 -27.86
CA ASP A 352 6.09 1.81 -28.13
C ASP A 352 5.64 2.79 -27.04
N ALA A 353 6.47 2.96 -25.99
CA ALA A 353 6.18 3.87 -24.90
C ALA A 353 6.00 5.32 -25.42
N GLY A 354 4.96 6.01 -24.96
CA GLY A 354 4.62 7.31 -25.55
C GLY A 354 3.46 8.06 -24.90
N THR A 355 3.41 9.35 -25.20
CA THR A 355 2.32 10.25 -24.82
C THR A 355 1.08 9.99 -25.67
N VAL A 356 0.01 9.46 -25.04
CA VAL A 356 -1.32 9.31 -25.64
C VAL A 356 -2.09 10.64 -25.58
N LEU A 357 -1.91 11.40 -24.50
CA LEU A 357 -2.55 12.70 -24.29
C LEU A 357 -1.54 13.72 -23.74
N GLU A 358 -1.15 14.66 -24.59
CA GLU A 358 -0.44 15.89 -24.20
C GLU A 358 -1.30 16.73 -23.22
N PRO A 359 -0.70 17.52 -22.32
CA PRO A 359 -1.41 18.23 -21.24
C PRO A 359 -2.67 18.95 -21.70
N THR A 360 -3.81 18.48 -21.16
CA THR A 360 -5.15 18.88 -21.57
C THR A 360 -5.94 19.35 -20.35
N PRO A 361 -6.52 20.57 -20.37
CA PRO A 361 -7.36 21.05 -19.27
C PRO A 361 -8.58 20.14 -19.05
N ALA A 362 -8.94 19.91 -17.79
CA ALA A 362 -10.08 19.11 -17.35
C ALA A 362 -11.44 19.81 -17.59
N SER A 363 -11.45 20.96 -18.26
CA SER A 363 -12.62 21.48 -18.97
C SER A 363 -12.95 20.67 -20.23
N ASP A 364 -11.95 20.08 -20.90
CA ASP A 364 -12.11 19.20 -22.07
C ASP A 364 -12.24 17.73 -21.65
N LYS A 365 -13.22 17.43 -20.77
CA LYS A 365 -13.43 16.07 -20.24
C LYS A 365 -13.74 15.05 -21.33
N ALA A 366 -14.30 15.46 -22.47
CA ALA A 366 -14.55 14.58 -23.60
C ALA A 366 -13.23 14.01 -24.15
N LYS A 367 -12.31 14.87 -24.59
CA LYS A 367 -11.00 14.46 -25.14
C LYS A 367 -10.18 13.60 -24.17
N ILE A 368 -10.23 13.91 -22.86
CA ILE A 368 -9.53 13.12 -21.84
C ILE A 368 -10.14 11.71 -21.70
N LEU A 369 -11.47 11.61 -21.71
CA LEU A 369 -12.17 10.33 -21.61
C LEU A 369 -12.05 9.49 -22.90
N ASP A 370 -12.09 10.11 -24.07
CA ASP A 370 -11.88 9.44 -25.36
C ASP A 370 -10.46 8.83 -25.41
N ALA A 371 -9.44 9.59 -25.01
CA ALA A 371 -8.05 9.10 -24.94
C ALA A 371 -7.86 7.95 -23.92
N LEU A 372 -8.61 7.96 -22.81
CA LEU A 372 -8.64 6.87 -21.83
C LEU A 372 -9.38 5.63 -22.38
N ASP A 373 -10.47 5.82 -23.12
CA ASP A 373 -11.26 4.74 -23.73
C ASP A 373 -10.54 4.06 -24.90
N ASP A 374 -9.66 4.77 -25.62
CA ASP A 374 -8.87 4.20 -26.72
C ASP A 374 -7.69 3.31 -26.29
N LEU A 375 -7.24 3.36 -25.02
CA LEU A 375 -6.14 2.51 -24.51
C LEU A 375 -6.43 1.01 -24.70
N ARG A 376 -5.44 0.21 -25.13
CA ARG A 376 -5.60 -1.23 -25.40
C ARG A 376 -4.39 -2.02 -24.90
N PRO A 377 -4.56 -3.24 -24.37
CA PRO A 377 -3.45 -4.08 -23.94
C PRO A 377 -2.65 -4.58 -25.16
N GLY A 378 -1.32 -4.50 -25.08
CA GLY A 378 -0.39 -4.95 -26.11
C GLY A 378 1.07 -4.53 -25.86
N GLY A 379 2.01 -5.27 -26.47
CA GLY A 379 3.44 -4.98 -26.36
C GLY A 379 4.12 -5.55 -25.11
N SER A 380 5.43 -5.34 -25.03
CA SER A 380 6.30 -5.74 -23.92
C SER A 380 6.68 -4.53 -23.06
N THR A 381 6.72 -4.71 -21.74
CA THR A 381 6.99 -3.67 -20.74
C THR A 381 8.30 -2.93 -20.98
N ALA A 382 8.27 -1.61 -20.82
CA ALA A 382 9.41 -0.69 -21.03
C ALA A 382 9.33 0.48 -20.03
N GLY A 383 9.24 0.17 -18.73
CA GLY A 383 8.77 1.12 -17.70
C GLY A 383 9.60 2.40 -17.54
N ALA A 384 10.94 2.33 -17.62
CA ALA A 384 11.80 3.49 -17.37
C ALA A 384 11.50 4.67 -18.32
N ALA A 385 11.37 4.41 -19.62
CA ALA A 385 11.05 5.44 -20.61
C ALA A 385 9.64 6.05 -20.41
N GLY A 386 8.69 5.27 -19.90
CA GLY A 386 7.37 5.77 -19.52
C GLY A 386 7.42 6.71 -18.32
N ILE A 387 8.26 6.41 -17.32
CA ILE A 387 8.47 7.24 -16.13
C ILE A 387 9.18 8.56 -16.51
N GLU A 388 10.23 8.51 -17.33
CA GLU A 388 10.90 9.70 -17.86
C GLU A 388 9.94 10.62 -18.64
N GLU A 389 9.14 10.06 -19.56
CA GLU A 389 8.15 10.81 -20.33
C GLU A 389 7.03 11.39 -19.44
N ALA A 390 6.58 10.65 -18.43
CA ALA A 390 5.58 11.11 -17.48
C ALA A 390 6.08 12.32 -16.66
N TYR A 391 7.31 12.27 -16.14
CA TYR A 391 7.93 13.41 -15.47
C TYR A 391 8.14 14.60 -16.43
N ARG A 392 8.53 14.35 -17.69
CA ARG A 392 8.66 15.40 -18.72
C ARG A 392 7.32 16.11 -18.99
N LEU A 393 6.19 15.40 -18.98
CA LEU A 393 4.86 16.03 -19.09
C LEU A 393 4.48 16.79 -17.82
N ALA A 394 4.77 16.25 -16.65
CA ALA A 394 4.48 16.91 -15.37
C ALA A 394 5.26 18.23 -15.23
N GLU A 395 6.55 18.24 -15.58
CA GLU A 395 7.38 19.46 -15.65
C GLU A 395 6.86 20.46 -16.70
N LYS A 396 6.45 19.98 -17.89
CA LYS A 396 5.92 20.82 -18.99
C LYS A 396 4.62 21.54 -18.63
N ALA A 397 3.76 20.92 -17.81
CA ALA A 397 2.45 21.44 -17.41
C ALA A 397 2.40 21.94 -15.95
N ARG A 398 3.58 22.16 -15.34
CA ARG A 398 3.73 22.41 -13.91
C ARG A 398 2.90 23.60 -13.40
N VAL A 399 2.10 23.35 -12.36
CA VAL A 399 1.40 24.39 -11.60
C VAL A 399 2.24 24.81 -10.40
N ASN A 400 2.61 26.08 -10.30
CA ASN A 400 3.38 26.62 -9.17
C ASN A 400 2.46 26.90 -7.98
N GLY A 401 2.78 26.33 -6.81
CA GLY A 401 1.88 26.35 -5.64
C GLY A 401 0.63 25.47 -5.81
N GLY A 402 0.56 24.71 -6.90
CA GLY A 402 -0.46 23.68 -7.14
C GLY A 402 0.11 22.28 -7.04
N VAL A 403 -0.75 21.31 -7.29
CA VAL A 403 -0.44 19.88 -7.21
C VAL A 403 0.20 19.42 -8.51
N ASN A 404 1.32 18.70 -8.43
CA ASN A 404 1.96 18.06 -9.59
C ASN A 404 2.25 16.62 -9.22
N ARG A 405 1.56 15.66 -9.82
CA ARG A 405 1.64 14.25 -9.42
C ARG A 405 1.54 13.29 -10.61
N VAL A 406 2.48 12.36 -10.70
CA VAL A 406 2.42 11.18 -11.57
C VAL A 406 1.60 10.10 -10.86
N LEU A 407 0.60 9.56 -11.54
CA LEU A 407 -0.25 8.47 -11.07
C LEU A 407 0.07 7.23 -11.93
N LEU A 408 0.96 6.38 -11.43
CA LEU A 408 1.37 5.14 -12.07
C LEU A 408 0.34 4.04 -11.76
N ALA A 409 -0.14 3.34 -12.79
CA ALA A 409 -1.14 2.28 -12.65
C ALA A 409 -0.76 1.03 -13.45
N THR A 410 -0.65 -0.12 -12.78
CA THR A 410 -0.04 -1.37 -13.29
C THR A 410 -0.62 -2.62 -12.62
N ASP A 411 -0.34 -3.82 -13.13
CA ASP A 411 -0.56 -5.08 -12.44
C ASP A 411 0.66 -5.57 -11.62
N GLY A 412 1.75 -4.80 -11.56
CA GLY A 412 2.87 -5.02 -10.64
C GLY A 412 4.15 -5.54 -11.28
N ASP A 413 4.15 -5.81 -12.59
CA ASP A 413 5.36 -6.19 -13.32
C ASP A 413 6.19 -4.95 -13.71
N PHE A 414 7.02 -4.47 -12.77
CA PHE A 414 7.96 -3.36 -12.96
C PHE A 414 9.16 -3.77 -13.84
N ASN A 415 8.91 -4.30 -15.04
CA ASN A 415 9.92 -4.52 -16.07
C ASN A 415 10.35 -3.18 -16.70
N VAL A 416 11.11 -2.41 -15.93
CA VAL A 416 11.71 -1.12 -16.30
C VAL A 416 12.96 -1.26 -17.18
N GLY A 417 13.45 -2.49 -17.37
CA GLY A 417 14.72 -2.81 -18.01
C GLY A 417 15.78 -3.22 -16.98
N ALA A 418 16.89 -3.82 -17.43
CA ALA A 418 17.93 -4.39 -16.57
C ALA A 418 18.91 -3.33 -16.00
N SER A 419 18.39 -2.21 -15.51
CA SER A 419 19.14 -1.04 -15.05
C SER A 419 18.61 -0.55 -13.70
N ASP A 420 19.29 -0.99 -12.64
CA ASP A 420 19.17 -0.64 -11.21
C ASP A 420 17.86 -0.01 -10.70
N ASP A 421 17.17 -0.72 -9.81
CA ASP A 421 16.10 -0.17 -8.96
C ASP A 421 16.56 1.11 -8.21
N ASP A 422 17.85 1.17 -7.83
CA ASP A 422 18.45 2.33 -7.16
C ASP A 422 18.55 3.56 -8.08
N ALA A 423 18.74 3.37 -9.39
CA ALA A 423 18.73 4.48 -10.35
C ALA A 423 17.31 5.05 -10.51
N LEU A 424 16.29 4.20 -10.46
CA LEU A 424 14.89 4.61 -10.48
C LEU A 424 14.50 5.32 -9.17
N LYS A 425 14.94 4.82 -8.01
CA LYS A 425 14.78 5.49 -6.71
C LYS A 425 15.36 6.91 -6.73
N SER A 426 16.60 7.08 -7.17
CA SER A 426 17.24 8.40 -7.23
C SER A 426 16.61 9.34 -8.26
N LEU A 427 16.07 8.84 -9.37
CA LEU A 427 15.26 9.66 -10.28
C LEU A 427 13.99 10.18 -9.57
N ILE A 428 13.28 9.32 -8.85
CA ILE A 428 12.05 9.70 -8.14
C ILE A 428 12.37 10.67 -7.00
N GLU A 429 13.48 10.48 -6.27
CA GLU A 429 13.98 11.41 -5.25
C GLU A 429 14.28 12.80 -5.84
N GLU A 430 14.99 12.87 -6.99
CA GLU A 430 15.25 14.14 -7.71
C GLU A 430 13.94 14.83 -8.12
N LYS A 431 12.96 14.07 -8.63
CA LYS A 431 11.68 14.64 -9.06
C LYS A 431 10.78 15.03 -7.88
N ARG A 432 10.89 14.35 -6.75
CA ARG A 432 10.32 14.79 -5.47
C ARG A 432 10.91 16.13 -5.03
N GLU A 433 12.23 16.30 -5.05
CA GLU A 433 12.88 17.60 -4.76
C GLU A 433 12.40 18.69 -5.73
N SER A 434 12.19 18.33 -6.99
CA SER A 434 11.57 19.24 -7.96
C SER A 434 10.13 19.63 -7.59
N GLY A 435 9.44 18.90 -6.72
CA GLY A 435 8.02 19.10 -6.38
C GLY A 435 7.05 18.44 -7.35
N VAL A 436 7.43 17.30 -7.95
CA VAL A 436 6.55 16.42 -8.71
C VAL A 436 6.54 15.04 -8.04
N PHE A 437 5.41 14.70 -7.44
CA PHE A 437 5.28 13.49 -6.62
C PHE A 437 4.82 12.27 -7.43
N LEU A 438 5.02 11.06 -6.90
CA LEU A 438 4.59 9.80 -7.52
C LEU A 438 3.66 9.04 -6.57
N SER A 439 2.52 8.56 -7.09
CA SER A 439 1.68 7.55 -6.42
C SER A 439 1.50 6.34 -7.33
N ILE A 440 1.35 5.15 -6.75
CA ILE A 440 1.38 3.87 -7.47
C ILE A 440 0.13 3.04 -7.12
N PHE A 441 -0.56 2.57 -8.17
CA PHE A 441 -1.80 1.82 -8.08
C PHE A 441 -1.67 0.44 -8.73
N GLY A 442 -1.75 -0.62 -7.92
CA GLY A 442 -1.79 -2.00 -8.37
C GLY A 442 -3.20 -2.45 -8.74
N PHE A 443 -3.33 -3.28 -9.78
CA PHE A 443 -4.60 -3.84 -10.27
C PHE A 443 -4.52 -5.36 -10.48
N GLY A 444 -5.66 -6.02 -10.74
CA GLY A 444 -5.70 -7.43 -11.18
C GLY A 444 -5.25 -8.46 -10.17
N GLN A 445 -4.57 -9.52 -10.64
CA GLN A 445 -3.99 -10.61 -9.84
C GLN A 445 -2.54 -10.95 -10.29
N GLY A 446 -1.73 -11.39 -9.31
CA GLY A 446 -0.39 -11.97 -9.49
C GLY A 446 0.80 -11.01 -9.50
N ASN A 447 1.98 -11.54 -9.18
CA ASN A 447 3.32 -11.01 -9.49
C ASN A 447 3.68 -9.59 -8.97
N TYR A 448 3.03 -9.09 -7.93
CA TYR A 448 3.42 -7.80 -7.34
C TYR A 448 4.83 -7.83 -6.74
N ASN A 449 5.64 -6.86 -7.13
CA ASN A 449 6.75 -6.40 -6.29
C ASN A 449 6.23 -5.32 -5.32
N ASP A 450 5.36 -5.73 -4.39
CA ASP A 450 4.68 -4.87 -3.40
C ASP A 450 5.68 -3.99 -2.62
N GLN A 451 6.83 -4.57 -2.24
CA GLN A 451 7.92 -3.85 -1.58
C GLN A 451 8.53 -2.75 -2.46
N LEU A 452 8.73 -2.98 -3.76
CA LEU A 452 9.18 -1.95 -4.69
C LEU A 452 8.09 -0.89 -4.91
N MET A 453 6.82 -1.28 -5.02
CA MET A 453 5.70 -0.33 -5.13
C MET A 453 5.65 0.62 -3.92
N GLN A 454 5.75 0.08 -2.70
CA GLN A 454 5.86 0.88 -1.48
C GLN A 454 7.12 1.78 -1.51
N THR A 455 8.30 1.22 -1.78
CA THR A 455 9.58 1.98 -1.83
C THR A 455 9.53 3.15 -2.82
N LEU A 456 9.03 2.92 -4.04
CA LEU A 456 8.97 3.95 -5.08
C LEU A 456 7.91 5.03 -4.79
N ALA A 457 6.80 4.67 -4.13
CA ALA A 457 5.79 5.64 -3.69
C ALA A 457 6.29 6.50 -2.51
N GLN A 458 6.94 5.87 -1.52
CA GLN A 458 7.57 6.55 -0.39
C GLN A 458 8.64 7.55 -0.86
N ASN A 459 9.58 7.10 -1.69
CA ASN A 459 10.61 7.96 -2.32
C ASN A 459 10.01 9.13 -3.11
N GLY A 460 8.80 8.96 -3.64
CA GLY A 460 8.08 9.95 -4.44
C GLY A 460 7.07 10.80 -3.68
N ASN A 461 7.02 10.72 -2.35
CA ASN A 461 5.99 11.34 -1.50
C ASN A 461 4.55 11.06 -2.00
N GLY A 462 4.19 9.79 -2.10
CA GLY A 462 2.84 9.35 -2.41
C GLY A 462 2.51 7.97 -1.89
N VAL A 463 1.32 7.50 -2.26
CA VAL A 463 0.73 6.27 -1.74
C VAL A 463 0.97 5.09 -2.68
N ALA A 464 1.22 3.91 -2.10
CA ALA A 464 1.12 2.63 -2.78
C ALA A 464 -0.21 1.96 -2.36
N ALA A 465 -1.12 1.75 -3.32
CA ALA A 465 -2.42 1.16 -3.04
C ALA A 465 -2.81 0.11 -4.08
N TYR A 466 -3.62 -0.87 -3.66
CA TYR A 466 -4.07 -1.97 -4.50
C TYR A 466 -5.59 -1.92 -4.70
N ILE A 467 -6.01 -1.78 -5.96
CA ILE A 467 -7.39 -1.52 -6.36
C ILE A 467 -8.04 -2.81 -6.87
N ASP A 468 -8.79 -3.48 -6.00
CA ASP A 468 -9.57 -4.69 -6.31
C ASP A 468 -10.99 -4.40 -6.83
N THR A 469 -11.49 -3.17 -6.63
CA THR A 469 -12.88 -2.79 -6.85
C THR A 469 -13.01 -1.30 -7.19
N LEU A 470 -14.11 -0.93 -7.83
CA LEU A 470 -14.42 0.48 -8.13
C LEU A 470 -14.66 1.33 -6.86
N ALA A 471 -15.10 0.69 -5.77
CA ALA A 471 -15.24 1.34 -4.47
C ALA A 471 -13.86 1.67 -3.85
N GLU A 472 -12.88 0.75 -3.97
CA GLU A 472 -11.50 1.06 -3.56
C GLU A 472 -10.89 2.16 -4.43
N ALA A 473 -11.09 2.09 -5.74
CA ALA A 473 -10.66 3.15 -6.65
C ALA A 473 -11.22 4.52 -6.23
N GLU A 474 -12.50 4.60 -5.86
CA GLU A 474 -13.10 5.85 -5.39
C GLU A 474 -12.55 6.28 -4.01
N LYS A 475 -12.30 5.35 -3.09
CA LYS A 475 -11.66 5.62 -1.79
C LYS A 475 -10.26 6.22 -1.99
N THR A 476 -9.37 5.47 -2.64
CA THR A 476 -7.97 5.85 -2.83
C THR A 476 -7.84 7.11 -3.68
N LEU A 477 -8.51 7.20 -4.83
CA LEU A 477 -8.34 8.33 -5.76
C LEU A 477 -9.05 9.62 -5.32
N ALA A 478 -10.01 9.56 -4.39
CA ALA A 478 -10.70 10.76 -3.90
C ALA A 478 -10.33 11.16 -2.46
N GLN A 479 -9.99 10.21 -1.57
CA GLN A 479 -9.68 10.47 -0.16
C GLN A 479 -8.16 10.52 0.05
N GLU A 480 -7.46 9.39 -0.17
CA GLU A 480 -6.02 9.25 0.11
C GLU A 480 -5.17 10.11 -0.83
N ALA A 481 -5.46 10.05 -2.14
CA ALA A 481 -4.80 10.89 -3.13
C ALA A 481 -5.04 12.39 -2.90
N THR A 482 -6.14 12.80 -2.25
CA THR A 482 -6.42 14.20 -1.87
C THR A 482 -5.71 14.61 -0.58
N ALA A 483 -5.62 13.72 0.41
CA ALA A 483 -4.87 13.96 1.65
C ALA A 483 -3.36 14.17 1.36
N SER A 484 -2.79 13.36 0.44
CA SER A 484 -1.40 13.49 -0.04
C SER A 484 -1.12 14.73 -0.91
N LEU A 485 -2.07 15.65 -1.07
CA LEU A 485 -1.86 16.95 -1.74
C LEU A 485 -1.44 18.04 -0.76
N PHE A 486 -1.69 17.83 0.53
CA PHE A 486 -1.39 18.74 1.61
C PHE A 486 -0.70 17.95 2.74
N PRO A 487 0.59 17.60 2.61
CA PRO A 487 1.34 17.16 3.78
C PRO A 487 1.23 18.23 4.87
N ILE A 488 0.87 17.82 6.08
CA ILE A 488 0.81 18.68 7.27
C ILE A 488 2.00 18.46 8.20
N ALA A 489 2.73 17.37 8.00
CA ALA A 489 4.10 17.18 8.41
C ALA A 489 4.79 16.08 7.59
N SER A 490 6.10 16.14 7.53
CA SER A 490 6.97 15.05 7.09
C SER A 490 7.74 14.48 8.29
N ASP A 491 8.37 13.32 8.08
CA ASP A 491 9.18 12.61 9.06
C ASP A 491 8.49 12.41 10.42
N VAL A 492 7.27 11.87 10.39
CA VAL A 492 6.48 11.73 11.62
C VAL A 492 6.79 10.42 12.35
N LYS A 493 7.36 10.56 13.54
CA LYS A 493 7.85 9.47 14.40
C LYS A 493 7.02 9.37 15.67
N PHE A 494 6.62 8.16 16.01
CA PHE A 494 5.99 7.85 17.29
C PHE A 494 6.95 7.07 18.19
N GLN A 495 7.02 7.44 19.46
CA GLN A 495 7.74 6.69 20.48
C GLN A 495 6.90 6.59 21.76
N ILE A 496 6.71 5.38 22.28
CA ILE A 496 6.08 5.16 23.59
C ILE A 496 7.11 4.56 24.56
N GLU A 497 7.15 5.11 25.77
CA GLU A 497 8.03 4.70 26.86
C GLU A 497 7.15 4.22 28.03
N PHE A 498 7.14 2.91 28.30
CA PHE A 498 6.30 2.28 29.32
C PHE A 498 6.93 2.41 30.72
N ASN A 499 6.09 2.64 31.73
CA ASN A 499 6.55 2.71 33.12
C ASN A 499 6.71 1.29 33.71
N PRO A 500 7.94 0.86 34.10
CA PRO A 500 8.18 -0.47 34.66
C PRO A 500 7.51 -0.70 36.04
N GLU A 501 7.12 0.36 36.75
CA GLU A 501 6.41 0.24 38.04
C GLU A 501 4.93 -0.15 37.86
N THR A 502 4.37 0.00 36.64
CA THR A 502 2.94 -0.19 36.38
C THR A 502 2.66 -1.20 35.25
N ILE A 503 3.53 -1.28 34.24
CA ILE A 503 3.49 -2.28 33.15
C ILE A 503 4.74 -3.15 33.21
N ALA A 504 4.56 -4.47 33.30
CA ALA A 504 5.65 -5.44 33.28
C ALA A 504 6.07 -5.81 31.84
N GLU A 505 5.11 -5.93 30.92
CA GLU A 505 5.33 -6.38 29.55
C GLU A 505 4.44 -5.65 28.54
N TYR A 506 4.85 -5.62 27.27
CA TYR A 506 4.01 -5.16 26.17
C TYR A 506 4.22 -5.96 24.88
N ARG A 507 3.25 -5.87 23.98
CA ARG A 507 3.29 -6.38 22.61
C ARG A 507 2.58 -5.39 21.69
N GLN A 508 3.32 -4.81 20.74
CA GLN A 508 2.73 -4.01 19.67
C GLN A 508 1.91 -4.92 18.74
N ILE A 509 0.71 -4.49 18.34
CA ILE A 509 -0.17 -5.25 17.47
C ILE A 509 -0.04 -4.67 16.05
N GLY A 510 0.77 -5.33 15.22
CA GLY A 510 1.20 -4.82 13.92
C GLY A 510 2.53 -4.06 13.98
N PHE A 511 2.76 -3.25 12.94
CA PHE A 511 3.92 -2.39 12.70
C PHE A 511 5.27 -3.13 12.63
N GLU A 512 5.28 -4.45 12.38
CA GLU A 512 6.53 -5.23 12.36
C GLU A 512 7.52 -4.80 11.25
N THR A 513 7.00 -4.35 10.10
CA THR A 513 7.79 -3.79 8.98
C THR A 513 8.15 -2.31 9.15
N ARG A 514 7.65 -1.66 10.20
CA ARG A 514 7.72 -0.21 10.46
C ARG A 514 8.29 0.14 11.84
N ALA A 515 8.92 -0.85 12.49
CA ALA A 515 9.60 -0.67 13.78
C ALA A 515 10.94 0.06 13.58
N LEU A 516 11.12 1.17 14.30
CA LEU A 516 12.34 1.98 14.27
C LEU A 516 13.20 1.71 15.51
N SER A 517 14.49 2.03 15.43
CA SER A 517 15.40 1.96 16.57
C SER A 517 15.09 3.06 17.60
N ARG A 518 15.73 3.04 18.79
CA ARG A 518 15.49 4.08 19.81
C ARG A 518 16.19 5.39 19.43
N GLU A 519 17.37 5.25 18.83
CA GLU A 519 18.21 6.32 18.29
C GLU A 519 17.55 7.05 17.12
N ASP A 520 16.89 6.32 16.23
CA ASP A 520 16.20 6.87 15.04
C ASP A 520 15.12 7.90 15.40
N PHE A 521 14.52 7.78 16.59
CA PHE A 521 13.54 8.75 17.09
C PHE A 521 14.09 10.18 17.20
N ASN A 522 15.39 10.35 17.43
CA ASN A 522 16.03 11.67 17.51
C ASN A 522 16.91 11.99 16.30
N ASN A 523 16.88 11.15 15.26
CA ASN A 523 17.66 11.34 14.06
C ASN A 523 16.78 11.88 12.92
N ASP A 524 16.82 13.19 12.69
CA ASP A 524 16.11 13.87 11.61
C ASP A 524 16.62 13.48 10.19
N GLN A 525 17.64 12.60 10.08
CA GLN A 525 18.11 12.01 8.82
C GLN A 525 17.44 10.66 8.45
N VAL A 526 16.72 10.03 9.37
CA VAL A 526 15.92 8.83 9.08
C VAL A 526 14.53 9.29 8.68
N ASP A 527 14.05 8.99 7.48
CA ASP A 527 12.70 9.34 7.06
C ASP A 527 11.68 8.36 7.67
N ALA A 528 10.68 8.88 8.39
CA ALA A 528 9.54 8.11 8.93
C ALA A 528 8.21 8.36 8.18
N GLY A 529 8.28 9.00 7.02
CA GLY A 529 7.14 9.23 6.13
C GLY A 529 6.27 10.42 6.51
N GLU A 530 5.31 10.72 5.63
CA GLU A 530 4.49 11.93 5.69
C GLU A 530 3.08 11.67 6.21
N ILE A 531 2.48 12.70 6.81
CA ILE A 531 1.05 12.69 7.15
C ILE A 531 0.34 13.79 6.37
N GLY A 532 -0.67 13.41 5.58
CA GLY A 532 -1.54 14.31 4.85
C GLY A 532 -2.62 14.97 5.71
N SER A 533 -3.21 16.05 5.19
CA SER A 533 -4.32 16.78 5.82
C SER A 533 -5.45 15.85 6.26
N GLY A 534 -5.87 15.99 7.53
CA GLY A 534 -6.98 15.24 8.12
C GLY A 534 -6.76 13.73 8.27
N HIS A 535 -5.57 13.20 7.95
CA HIS A 535 -5.27 11.77 8.03
C HIS A 535 -5.30 11.23 9.47
N THR A 536 -5.45 9.91 9.62
CA THR A 536 -5.50 9.22 10.93
C THR A 536 -4.53 8.06 11.00
N VAL A 537 -3.80 7.95 12.10
CA VAL A 537 -2.92 6.80 12.39
C VAL A 537 -3.34 6.17 13.72
N THR A 538 -3.40 4.85 13.73
CA THR A 538 -3.90 4.03 14.83
C THR A 538 -2.87 2.97 15.19
N ALA A 539 -2.41 2.98 16.44
CA ALA A 539 -1.50 1.98 16.99
C ALA A 539 -2.12 1.35 18.25
N ILE A 540 -1.93 0.04 18.43
CA ILE A 540 -2.52 -0.71 19.55
C ILE A 540 -1.44 -1.58 20.19
N TYR A 541 -1.34 -1.52 21.51
CA TYR A 541 -0.45 -2.36 22.31
C TYR A 541 -1.28 -3.23 23.26
N GLU A 542 -1.02 -4.53 23.29
CA GLU A 542 -1.43 -5.38 24.42
C GLU A 542 -0.35 -5.26 25.51
N VAL A 543 -0.74 -4.79 26.70
CA VAL A 543 0.17 -4.55 27.83
C VAL A 543 -0.23 -5.39 29.04
N THR A 544 0.76 -5.90 29.77
CA THR A 544 0.58 -6.72 30.97
C THR A 544 0.90 -5.87 32.21
N PRO A 545 -0.09 -5.49 33.04
CA PRO A 545 0.17 -4.76 34.27
C PRO A 545 1.04 -5.55 35.27
N VAL A 546 1.83 -4.85 36.08
CA VAL A 546 2.64 -5.47 37.14
C VAL A 546 1.76 -6.29 38.10
N GLY A 547 2.19 -7.51 38.41
CA GLY A 547 1.43 -8.45 39.24
C GLY A 547 0.30 -9.20 38.54
N SER A 548 0.10 -8.99 37.23
CA SER A 548 -0.87 -9.76 36.44
C SER A 548 -0.47 -11.24 36.31
N PRO A 549 -1.42 -12.20 36.38
CA PRO A 549 -1.14 -13.61 36.13
C PRO A 549 -0.92 -13.95 34.64
N ALA A 550 -0.89 -12.96 33.75
CA ALA A 550 -0.55 -13.12 32.33
C ALA A 550 0.93 -12.80 32.00
N ILE A 551 1.76 -12.44 33.00
CA ILE A 551 3.20 -12.22 32.78
C ILE A 551 3.84 -13.52 32.25
N LEU A 552 4.55 -13.42 31.12
CA LEU A 552 5.17 -14.57 30.44
C LEU A 552 6.68 -14.68 30.71
N ASN A 553 7.36 -13.54 30.83
CA ASN A 553 8.79 -13.48 31.11
C ASN A 553 9.05 -13.61 32.61
N SER A 554 9.94 -14.54 33.00
CA SER A 554 10.35 -14.72 34.39
C SER A 554 11.45 -13.73 34.79
N ASP A 555 11.38 -13.17 36.01
CA ASP A 555 12.38 -12.27 36.57
C ASP A 555 13.83 -12.71 36.31
N LEU A 556 14.66 -11.79 35.82
CA LEU A 556 16.07 -12.04 35.59
C LEU A 556 16.80 -12.27 36.92
N ARG A 557 17.23 -13.51 37.18
CA ARG A 557 18.03 -13.90 38.36
C ARG A 557 19.28 -13.02 38.61
N TYR A 558 19.79 -12.38 37.56
CA TYR A 558 20.97 -11.50 37.58
C TYR A 558 20.68 -10.12 36.97
N GLY A 559 19.40 -9.75 36.80
CA GLY A 559 19.03 -8.38 36.47
C GLY A 559 19.39 -7.45 37.63
N ALA A 560 19.64 -6.17 37.32
CA ALA A 560 19.58 -5.15 38.36
C ALA A 560 18.13 -4.99 38.80
N GLU A 561 17.87 -4.86 40.10
CA GLU A 561 16.58 -4.37 40.57
C GLU A 561 16.33 -3.00 39.93
N THR A 562 15.19 -2.84 39.25
CA THR A 562 14.81 -1.56 38.65
C THR A 562 14.75 -0.51 39.76
N PRO A 563 15.51 0.60 39.68
CA PRO A 563 15.49 1.61 40.73
C PRO A 563 14.14 2.31 40.71
N VAL A 564 13.26 1.92 41.63
CA VAL A 564 11.99 2.60 41.93
C VAL A 564 12.30 4.07 42.13
N SER A 565 11.69 4.93 41.33
CA SER A 565 12.01 6.35 41.33
C SER A 565 11.21 7.09 42.42
N ASP A 566 11.59 8.33 42.75
CA ASP A 566 10.95 9.13 43.81
C ASP A 566 9.54 9.62 43.42
N VAL A 567 8.57 8.69 43.36
CA VAL A 567 7.09 8.84 43.35
C VAL A 567 6.47 9.62 42.17
N ALA A 568 7.18 10.54 41.55
CA ALA A 568 6.77 11.17 40.30
C ALA A 568 6.52 10.11 39.23
N HIS A 569 5.47 10.27 38.42
CA HIS A 569 5.06 9.34 37.36
C HIS A 569 4.58 7.95 37.82
N GLY A 570 4.53 7.67 39.13
CA GLY A 570 4.02 6.40 39.66
C GLY A 570 2.55 6.08 39.30
N ASP A 571 1.77 7.08 38.86
CA ASP A 571 0.39 6.94 38.36
C ASP A 571 0.26 7.00 36.82
N GLU A 572 1.35 6.80 36.09
CA GLU A 572 1.38 6.67 34.63
C GLU A 572 1.62 5.21 34.19
N PHE A 573 0.94 4.79 33.13
CA PHE A 573 1.22 3.53 32.43
C PHE A 573 2.36 3.67 31.42
N ALA A 574 2.42 4.81 30.73
CA ALA A 574 3.39 5.09 29.69
C ALA A 574 3.46 6.59 29.40
N PHE A 575 4.46 7.00 28.63
CA PHE A 575 4.68 8.36 28.15
C PHE A 575 4.82 8.31 26.62
N LEU A 576 3.91 8.96 25.91
CA LEU A 576 3.85 9.01 24.44
C LEU A 576 4.55 10.28 23.94
N LYS A 577 5.47 10.09 23.00
CA LYS A 577 6.22 11.15 22.30
C LYS A 577 5.87 11.09 20.81
N ILE A 578 5.57 12.26 20.24
CA ILE A 578 5.31 12.45 18.81
C ILE A 578 6.32 13.47 18.31
N ARG A 579 7.09 13.11 17.30
CA ARG A 579 8.02 14.00 16.61
C ARG A 579 7.59 14.19 15.16
N ALA A 580 7.65 15.42 14.65
CA ALA A 580 7.21 15.76 13.29
C ALA A 580 7.84 17.06 12.79
N LYS A 581 8.17 17.14 11.50
CA LYS A 581 8.63 18.38 10.83
C LYS A 581 7.47 19.08 10.14
N VAL A 582 7.20 20.34 10.48
CA VAL A 582 6.15 21.13 9.80
C VAL A 582 6.61 21.46 8.36
N PRO A 583 5.73 21.50 7.35
CA PRO A 583 6.14 21.72 5.95
C PRO A 583 6.91 23.04 5.76
N GLY A 584 8.18 22.92 5.39
CA GLY A 584 9.11 24.05 5.23
C GLY A 584 10.02 24.31 6.45
N GLU A 585 9.94 23.49 7.50
CA GLU A 585 10.89 23.48 8.63
C GLU A 585 11.87 22.31 8.50
N GLU A 586 13.17 22.58 8.76
CA GLU A 586 14.24 21.58 8.72
C GLU A 586 14.36 20.76 10.02
N GLU A 587 14.07 21.40 11.17
CA GLU A 587 14.13 20.81 12.51
C GLU A 587 12.76 20.25 12.92
N SER A 588 12.75 19.16 13.70
CA SER A 588 11.52 18.50 14.10
C SER A 588 10.96 18.98 15.46
N SER A 589 9.65 19.24 15.49
CA SER A 589 8.90 19.54 16.71
C SER A 589 8.67 18.28 17.55
N LEU A 590 8.52 18.43 18.88
CA LEU A 590 8.25 17.33 19.83
C LEU A 590 7.02 17.64 20.67
N THR A 591 6.05 16.72 20.68
CA THR A 591 4.88 16.72 21.56
C THR A 591 4.96 15.52 22.51
N GLU A 592 4.70 15.74 23.80
CA GLU A 592 4.78 14.70 24.83
C GLU A 592 3.47 14.60 25.63
N ILE A 593 3.00 13.38 25.90
CA ILE A 593 1.68 13.08 26.46
C ILE A 593 1.79 11.93 27.48
N PRO A 594 1.57 12.16 28.78
CA PRO A 594 1.51 11.09 29.78
C PRO A 594 0.21 10.29 29.68
N VAL A 595 0.32 8.96 29.78
CA VAL A 595 -0.82 8.03 29.78
C VAL A 595 -1.14 7.66 31.23
N MET A 596 -1.94 8.49 31.87
CA MET A 596 -2.37 8.33 33.26
C MET A 596 -3.21 7.05 33.48
N LYS A 597 -3.17 6.49 34.70
CA LYS A 597 -3.97 5.30 35.08
C LYS A 597 -5.48 5.51 35.00
N ASP A 598 -5.98 6.74 35.19
CA ASP A 598 -7.40 7.06 35.10
C ASP A 598 -7.94 7.10 33.66
N ALA A 599 -7.06 6.95 32.65
CA ALA A 599 -7.43 6.63 31.28
C ALA A 599 -7.83 5.14 31.08
N GLU A 600 -7.74 4.28 32.12
CA GLU A 600 -8.31 2.93 32.09
C GLU A 600 -9.85 2.96 32.21
N LEU A 601 -10.51 2.55 31.14
CA LEU A 601 -11.97 2.40 31.13
C LEU A 601 -12.39 1.12 31.86
N THR A 602 -13.42 1.24 32.71
CA THR A 602 -13.92 0.15 33.58
C THR A 602 -14.40 -1.11 32.85
N SER A 603 -14.65 -1.02 31.54
CA SER A 603 -15.01 -2.14 30.68
C SER A 603 -14.69 -1.84 29.23
N PHE A 604 -14.40 -2.87 28.43
CA PHE A 604 -14.23 -2.71 26.97
C PHE A 604 -15.46 -2.11 26.29
N SER A 605 -16.67 -2.43 26.76
CA SER A 605 -17.94 -1.86 26.28
C SER A 605 -18.09 -0.35 26.52
N ALA A 606 -17.35 0.23 27.46
CA ALA A 606 -17.33 1.67 27.71
C ALA A 606 -16.41 2.44 26.74
N ALA A 607 -15.60 1.74 25.93
CA ALA A 607 -14.70 2.37 24.98
C ALA A 607 -15.47 3.06 23.83
N PRO A 608 -14.93 4.18 23.29
CA PRO A 608 -15.50 4.85 22.12
C PRO A 608 -15.77 3.87 20.98
N GLN A 609 -16.83 4.12 20.23
CA GLN A 609 -17.26 3.26 19.11
C GLN A 609 -16.09 2.89 18.20
N ASP A 610 -15.32 3.87 17.76
CA ASP A 610 -14.24 3.68 16.80
C ASP A 610 -13.03 2.94 17.39
N VAL A 611 -12.78 3.08 18.71
CA VAL A 611 -11.81 2.26 19.46
C VAL A 611 -12.27 0.80 19.56
N ARG A 612 -13.57 0.55 19.74
CA ARG A 612 -14.12 -0.82 19.71
C ARG A 612 -14.07 -1.43 18.31
N PHE A 613 -14.27 -0.62 17.25
CA PHE A 613 -14.17 -1.08 15.87
C PHE A 613 -12.73 -1.40 15.46
N SER A 614 -11.77 -0.51 15.73
CA SER A 614 -10.34 -0.76 15.44
C SER A 614 -9.81 -2.01 16.14
N ILE A 615 -10.21 -2.23 17.40
CA ILE A 615 -9.84 -3.44 18.17
C ILE A 615 -10.48 -4.72 17.58
N ALA A 616 -11.69 -4.65 17.02
CA ALA A 616 -12.28 -5.79 16.31
C ALA A 616 -11.55 -6.10 14.98
N VAL A 617 -11.14 -5.07 14.24
CA VAL A 617 -10.31 -5.22 13.03
C VAL A 617 -8.93 -5.81 13.39
N ALA A 618 -8.30 -5.33 14.47
CA ALA A 618 -7.05 -5.87 14.97
C ALA A 618 -7.17 -7.33 15.45
N ALA A 619 -8.29 -7.70 16.09
CA ALA A 619 -8.58 -9.09 16.45
C ALA A 619 -8.75 -9.98 15.21
N PHE A 620 -9.42 -9.48 14.16
CA PHE A 620 -9.58 -10.18 12.89
C PHE A 620 -8.26 -10.42 12.18
N ALA A 621 -7.45 -9.37 12.00
CA ALA A 621 -6.14 -9.45 11.35
C ALA A 621 -5.20 -10.41 12.09
N GLN A 622 -5.10 -10.30 13.42
CA GLN A 622 -4.31 -11.25 14.23
C GLN A 622 -4.82 -12.70 14.09
N LYS A 623 -6.13 -12.91 13.95
CA LYS A 623 -6.71 -14.25 13.78
C LYS A 623 -6.43 -14.83 12.38
N LEU A 624 -6.43 -14.01 11.33
CA LEU A 624 -5.97 -14.41 10.00
C LEU A 624 -4.47 -14.77 10.01
N ARG A 625 -3.64 -13.99 10.73
CA ARG A 625 -2.21 -14.32 10.99
C ARG A 625 -2.00 -15.55 11.90
N ARG A 626 -3.06 -16.11 12.50
CA ARG A 626 -3.03 -17.27 13.42
C ARG A 626 -2.23 -17.02 14.71
N ILE A 627 -2.17 -15.76 15.16
CA ILE A 627 -1.43 -15.32 16.34
C ILE A 627 -1.99 -15.97 17.61
N GLN A 628 -1.10 -16.54 18.43
CA GLN A 628 -1.47 -17.45 19.52
C GLN A 628 -2.38 -16.80 20.57
N GLN A 629 -2.14 -15.52 20.89
CA GLN A 629 -2.87 -14.72 21.87
C GLN A 629 -4.37 -14.57 21.53
N VAL A 630 -4.75 -14.65 20.25
CA VAL A 630 -6.15 -14.52 19.80
C VAL A 630 -6.77 -15.83 19.29
N ASN A 631 -6.05 -16.96 19.32
CA ASN A 631 -6.54 -18.20 18.73
C ASN A 631 -7.87 -18.67 19.35
N GLY A 632 -8.05 -18.51 20.67
CA GLY A 632 -9.29 -18.82 21.38
C GLY A 632 -10.44 -17.82 21.15
N PHE A 633 -10.19 -16.66 20.54
CA PHE A 633 -11.20 -15.65 20.28
C PHE A 633 -11.93 -15.95 18.96
N GLY A 634 -13.23 -16.24 19.02
CA GLY A 634 -14.01 -16.69 17.85
C GLY A 634 -14.36 -15.58 16.87
N PHE A 635 -14.53 -15.91 15.58
CA PHE A 635 -15.02 -14.95 14.58
C PHE A 635 -16.40 -14.38 14.95
N ASP A 636 -17.28 -15.18 15.58
CA ASP A 636 -18.59 -14.71 16.06
C ASP A 636 -18.48 -13.57 17.10
N ALA A 637 -17.43 -13.59 17.94
CA ALA A 637 -17.17 -12.54 18.93
C ALA A 637 -16.59 -11.26 18.29
N ILE A 638 -15.72 -11.44 17.28
CA ILE A 638 -15.20 -10.35 16.44
C ILE A 638 -16.36 -9.67 15.69
N GLU A 639 -17.27 -10.45 15.11
CA GLU A 639 -18.45 -9.93 14.41
C GLU A 639 -19.37 -9.16 15.36
N SER A 640 -19.63 -9.67 16.57
CA SER A 640 -20.45 -8.95 17.56
C SER A 640 -19.86 -7.58 17.89
N ILE A 641 -18.57 -7.52 18.25
CA ILE A 641 -17.91 -6.24 18.58
C ILE A 641 -17.97 -5.29 17.40
N ALA A 642 -17.60 -5.74 16.20
CA ALA A 642 -17.61 -4.89 15.00
C ALA A 642 -19.02 -4.43 14.62
N SER A 643 -20.05 -5.23 14.87
CA SER A 643 -21.46 -4.87 14.63
C SER A 643 -21.93 -3.82 15.65
N ASP A 644 -21.66 -4.04 16.93
CA ASP A 644 -21.98 -3.13 18.05
C ASP A 644 -21.12 -1.86 18.05
N ALA A 645 -20.12 -1.79 17.16
CA ALA A 645 -19.18 -0.68 16.99
C ALA A 645 -19.19 -0.09 15.57
N ARG A 646 -20.06 -0.55 14.67
CA ARG A 646 -19.99 -0.16 13.24
C ARG A 646 -20.11 1.35 13.05
N GLY A 647 -21.08 1.97 13.72
CA GLY A 647 -21.36 3.40 13.58
C GLY A 647 -21.97 3.79 12.24
N GLU A 648 -21.72 5.04 11.85
CA GLU A 648 -22.02 5.56 10.52
C GLU A 648 -21.06 4.96 9.48
N ASP A 649 -21.60 4.67 8.30
CA ASP A 649 -20.91 3.92 7.25
C ASP A 649 -21.42 4.34 5.86
N PRO A 650 -21.30 5.62 5.48
CA PRO A 650 -21.94 6.17 4.27
C PRO A 650 -21.43 5.55 2.97
N PHE A 651 -20.23 4.96 2.98
CA PHE A 651 -19.62 4.27 1.83
C PHE A 651 -19.67 2.73 1.95
N GLY A 652 -20.21 2.17 3.05
CA GLY A 652 -20.40 0.74 3.24
C GLY A 652 -19.16 -0.07 3.66
N TYR A 653 -17.99 0.55 3.84
CA TYR A 653 -16.73 -0.14 4.17
C TYR A 653 -16.81 -0.93 5.49
N ARG A 654 -17.42 -0.36 6.55
CA ARG A 654 -17.55 -1.04 7.85
C ARG A 654 -18.59 -2.17 7.79
N SER A 655 -19.59 -2.07 6.91
CA SER A 655 -20.56 -3.12 6.60
C SER A 655 -20.00 -4.22 5.69
N GLU A 656 -19.04 -3.90 4.83
CA GLU A 656 -18.25 -4.87 4.06
C GLU A 656 -17.34 -5.68 4.99
N PHE A 657 -16.64 -5.03 5.93
CA PHE A 657 -15.82 -5.72 6.93
C PHE A 657 -16.59 -6.83 7.66
N LEU A 658 -17.83 -6.56 8.09
CA LEU A 658 -18.71 -7.56 8.70
C LEU A 658 -19.03 -8.75 7.78
N GLN A 659 -19.06 -8.55 6.46
CA GLN A 659 -19.19 -9.65 5.49
C GLN A 659 -17.88 -10.44 5.36
N LEU A 660 -16.72 -9.79 5.40
CA LEU A 660 -15.41 -10.46 5.40
C LEU A 660 -15.21 -11.34 6.65
N VAL A 661 -15.62 -10.86 7.83
CA VAL A 661 -15.60 -11.66 9.07
C VAL A 661 -16.48 -12.90 8.93
N ARG A 662 -17.69 -12.77 8.36
CA ARG A 662 -18.60 -13.90 8.08
C ARG A 662 -18.04 -14.88 7.05
N LEU A 663 -17.39 -14.39 5.99
CA LEU A 663 -16.74 -15.23 4.98
C LEU A 663 -15.60 -16.05 5.59
N ALA A 664 -14.69 -15.41 6.34
CA ALA A 664 -13.62 -16.13 7.04
C ALA A 664 -14.15 -17.15 8.07
N ASN A 665 -15.25 -16.82 8.77
CA ASN A 665 -15.95 -17.74 9.67
C ASN A 665 -16.56 -18.93 8.92
N GLY A 666 -17.04 -18.75 7.69
CA GLY A 666 -17.53 -19.83 6.83
C GLY A 666 -16.43 -20.70 6.23
N LEU A 667 -15.28 -20.11 5.88
CA LEU A 667 -14.13 -20.80 5.29
C LEU A 667 -13.24 -21.52 6.33
N GLY A 668 -13.35 -21.16 7.60
CA GLY A 668 -12.61 -21.76 8.72
C GLY A 668 -13.31 -22.91 9.45
N ARG A 669 -14.28 -23.60 8.81
CA ARG A 669 -15.14 -24.64 9.40
C ARG A 669 -14.99 -26.00 8.73
#